data_AF-A0A1C3E843-F1
#
_entry.id   AF-A0A1C3E843-F1
#
_cell.length_a   1.000
_cell.length_b   1.000
_cell.length_c   1.000
_cell.angle_alpha   90.00
_cell.angle_beta   90.00
_cell.angle_gamma   90.00
#
_symmetry.space_group_name_H-M   'P 1'
#
loop_
_entity.id
_entity.type
_entity.pdbx_description
1 polymer ?
#
loop_
_entity_poly.entity_id
_entity_poly.type
_entity_poly.pdbx_seq_one_letter_code
_entity_poly.pdbx_strand_id
1 'polypeptide(L)'
;MVSLLIGTQGCFITSSPPVANQGGGDAAAEKLTAAALKMEQAADRLAAAADRLSKLELRVASGTGPAASEATASPTTVEAKPAETAASSTEAKLIREVDELYAKYPDVPRVDILKELDGIEIPRVKAGSGKTLELGAGIPVDVGNPHAANKPSQPVKGDQVIVRFNSEPKSLNPVIEQSAVQTYMGQYIQEALARQDNETFEFVPHLATKWIIEDSVKLSPDYPGKKYRLVMGDGTPRPSAEIEYLAPAKKESQGEPEVMKIVVKTVNEEGQPIAKGWVGLFPIGKILGAPTTGYHNWSNEQGELVISGIIPGKYRVLTGSEIYGKVKPLADGAIEVTPLSEENPLKQALPPGQTSLVLKADEYQDIQRETWMTFYLDPRAKWSDGTPFTSTDLKFAFAVLNNITVDCDAVRTYYSDLTDLDALSPLVVRMRYRQQYFKAFEFGAGIGLYTPPFEFFKNRLKTQTTEPAITGYELTLDRLTEAEEDAQKKVSAHGKRFGKFFNLDTAYNQTPLGTGPYMVESWKKTDRVILSRNDSYWLPERSGYLDKLIFRFLPDNTTALQSLRAGEIDFNYRMDPEQFTKDLAGPPDWFKDKFIKADWYTPNYGYYCWNLNRPYFKDQRVRMALAMLFEKEAFLKNKMYNLGTMVSGSQYYFGPGYDHSVKSVDYSPETARDLLATAGWIDTNRDGILDRDGVKLSFEALIPPGNPVIDDRTALLQKTLKQVGIDMQISRMEWAAFVERLKAKDFDVVTLSWAMPVESDPFQLWHSSGATPESRGSNAGSFANNLADELIEKIRVTLEPDKRALLNYSLHRLLDAQQPYLFLYCSKDLGAYHKRFRGVKWYRLRPGFDLAEWYVPKDEQVHKSE
;
A
#
# COMPACT_ATOMS: atom_id res chain seq x y z
N MET A 1 10.40 0.80 14.01
CA MET A 1 9.92 -0.23 13.06
C MET A 1 8.66 0.18 12.31
N VAL A 2 7.58 0.61 12.99
CA VAL A 2 6.23 0.77 12.38
C VAL A 2 6.22 1.61 11.08
N SER A 3 6.69 2.87 11.08
CA SER A 3 6.68 3.73 9.87
C SER A 3 7.71 3.35 8.78
N LEU A 4 8.47 2.27 8.95
CA LEU A 4 9.58 1.89 8.06
C LEU A 4 9.26 0.72 7.11
N LEU A 5 8.14 0.01 7.30
CA LEU A 5 7.87 -1.31 6.70
C LEU A 5 6.95 -1.33 5.46
N ILE A 6 6.35 -0.20 5.06
CA ILE A 6 5.17 -0.20 4.16
C ILE A 6 5.40 0.73 2.96
N GLY A 7 5.91 0.21 1.83
CA GLY A 7 6.11 1.01 0.62
C GLY A 7 6.96 0.37 -0.48
N THR A 8 6.47 -0.73 -1.07
CA THR A 8 7.02 -1.42 -2.25
C THR A 8 6.24 -1.09 -3.54
N GLN A 9 6.87 -1.31 -4.70
CA GLN A 9 6.34 -1.19 -6.08
C GLN A 9 6.17 0.26 -6.62
N GLY A 10 6.62 0.65 -7.83
CA GLY A 10 7.62 0.03 -8.76
C GLY A 10 7.21 0.02 -10.25
N CYS A 11 7.90 0.76 -11.13
CA CYS A 11 7.42 1.26 -12.45
C CYS A 11 8.37 0.99 -13.67
N PHE A 12 7.98 1.43 -14.90
CA PHE A 12 8.74 2.08 -15.99
C PHE A 12 8.39 1.71 -17.46
N ILE A 13 8.23 2.74 -18.34
CA ILE A 13 8.56 2.84 -19.81
C ILE A 13 7.46 3.12 -20.89
N THR A 14 7.47 4.39 -21.37
CA THR A 14 7.43 5.00 -22.74
C THR A 14 6.40 4.68 -23.86
N SER A 15 6.23 5.65 -24.78
CA SER A 15 6.05 5.38 -26.23
C SER A 15 6.58 6.50 -27.19
N SER A 16 7.51 6.11 -28.09
CA SER A 16 7.60 6.22 -29.59
C SER A 16 6.94 7.37 -30.42
N PRO A 17 7.21 7.53 -31.75
CA PRO A 17 8.15 6.88 -32.71
C PRO A 17 9.10 7.95 -33.36
N PRO A 18 9.33 8.17 -34.69
CA PRO A 18 9.32 7.34 -35.95
C PRO A 18 10.52 7.55 -36.94
N VAL A 19 10.42 6.92 -38.13
CA VAL A 19 11.00 7.22 -39.49
C VAL A 19 12.10 6.30 -40.08
N ALA A 20 11.67 5.43 -41.02
CA ALA A 20 12.35 4.82 -42.19
C ALA A 20 13.67 4.00 -42.01
N ASN A 21 13.95 2.93 -42.78
CA ASN A 21 13.53 2.66 -44.18
C ASN A 21 13.42 1.14 -44.56
N GLN A 22 12.52 0.84 -45.52
CA GLN A 22 12.32 -0.33 -46.42
C GLN A 22 12.86 -1.76 -46.12
N GLY A 23 11.97 -2.76 -46.34
CA GLY A 23 12.37 -4.10 -46.83
C GLY A 23 11.41 -5.27 -46.54
N GLY A 24 10.58 -5.69 -47.52
CA GLY A 24 9.86 -6.98 -47.50
C GLY A 24 8.33 -6.92 -47.40
N GLY A 25 7.63 -7.23 -48.50
CA GLY A 25 6.16 -7.24 -48.57
C GLY A 25 5.58 -8.65 -48.68
N ASP A 26 4.77 -9.03 -47.68
CA ASP A 26 3.51 -9.80 -47.80
C ASP A 26 2.96 -10.10 -46.40
N ALA A 27 3.81 -10.58 -45.48
CA ALA A 27 3.52 -10.65 -44.04
C ALA A 27 3.28 -9.26 -43.39
N ALA A 28 3.49 -8.19 -44.14
CA ALA A 28 3.12 -6.83 -43.78
C ALA A 28 1.61 -6.56 -43.97
N ALA A 29 0.93 -7.21 -44.92
CA ALA A 29 -0.47 -6.94 -45.24
C ALA A 29 -1.40 -7.34 -44.08
N GLU A 30 -1.34 -8.58 -43.61
CA GLU A 30 -2.14 -9.04 -42.47
C GLU A 30 -1.82 -8.26 -41.18
N LYS A 31 -0.54 -7.94 -40.96
CA LYS A 31 -0.11 -7.11 -39.83
C LYS A 31 -0.62 -5.67 -39.93
N LEU A 32 -0.71 -5.10 -41.13
CA LEU A 32 -1.32 -3.79 -41.36
C LEU A 32 -2.83 -3.83 -41.14
N THR A 33 -3.55 -4.87 -41.56
CA THR A 33 -4.99 -5.01 -41.27
C THR A 33 -5.24 -5.17 -39.76
N ALA A 34 -4.45 -5.98 -39.06
CA ALA A 34 -4.56 -6.15 -37.62
C ALA A 34 -4.10 -4.92 -36.82
N ALA A 35 -3.14 -4.14 -37.32
CA ALA A 35 -2.73 -2.86 -36.74
C ALA A 35 -3.77 -1.78 -37.01
N ALA A 36 -4.33 -1.71 -38.22
CA ALA A 36 -5.40 -0.79 -38.59
C ALA A 36 -6.63 -1.01 -37.69
N LEU A 37 -7.11 -2.24 -37.53
CA LEU A 37 -8.23 -2.56 -36.64
C LEU A 37 -7.96 -2.15 -35.18
N LYS A 38 -6.71 -2.28 -34.69
CA LYS A 38 -6.32 -1.81 -33.36
C LYS A 38 -6.20 -0.28 -33.27
N MET A 39 -5.75 0.38 -34.33
CA MET A 39 -5.68 1.84 -34.41
C MET A 39 -7.06 2.47 -34.56
N GLU A 40 -7.99 1.82 -35.27
CA GLU A 40 -9.40 2.19 -35.40
C GLU A 40 -10.10 2.03 -34.04
N GLN A 41 -9.95 0.89 -33.37
CA GLN A 41 -10.46 0.70 -31.99
C GLN A 41 -9.81 1.65 -30.96
N ALA A 42 -8.57 2.10 -31.18
CA ALA A 42 -7.94 3.14 -30.36
C ALA A 42 -8.46 4.54 -30.70
N ALA A 43 -8.69 4.83 -31.98
CA ALA A 43 -9.26 6.07 -32.49
C ALA A 43 -10.72 6.23 -32.03
N ASP A 44 -11.53 5.17 -32.01
CA ASP A 44 -12.89 5.18 -31.46
C ASP A 44 -12.89 5.48 -29.96
N ARG A 45 -11.93 4.93 -29.21
CA ARG A 45 -11.77 5.23 -27.77
C ARG A 45 -11.30 6.66 -27.53
N LEU A 46 -10.38 7.16 -28.36
CA LEU A 46 -9.93 8.56 -28.34
C LEU A 46 -11.04 9.52 -28.80
N ALA A 47 -11.88 9.13 -29.76
CA ALA A 47 -13.04 9.90 -30.21
C ALA A 47 -14.13 9.92 -29.14
N ALA A 48 -14.39 8.81 -28.44
CA ALA A 48 -15.28 8.76 -27.28
C ALA A 48 -14.75 9.59 -26.09
N ALA A 49 -13.43 9.66 -25.90
CA ALA A 49 -12.81 10.56 -24.93
C ALA A 49 -12.89 12.04 -25.36
N ALA A 50 -12.65 12.35 -26.63
CA ALA A 50 -12.75 13.69 -27.20
C ALA A 50 -14.21 14.19 -27.28
N ASP A 51 -15.18 13.30 -27.49
CA ASP A 51 -16.61 13.59 -27.42
C ASP A 51 -17.05 13.87 -25.97
N ARG A 52 -16.49 13.16 -24.97
CA ARG A 52 -16.65 13.50 -23.56
C ARG A 52 -16.03 14.85 -23.19
N LEU A 53 -14.88 15.20 -23.77
CA LEU A 53 -14.20 16.49 -23.54
C LEU A 53 -14.90 17.66 -24.24
N SER A 54 -15.29 17.52 -25.52
CA SER A 54 -16.02 18.56 -26.25
C SER A 54 -17.44 18.79 -25.73
N LYS A 55 -18.04 17.82 -25.03
CA LYS A 55 -19.28 18.00 -24.26
C LYS A 55 -19.07 18.68 -22.89
N LEU A 56 -17.83 18.89 -22.46
CA LEU A 56 -17.47 19.73 -21.31
C LEU A 56 -17.14 21.18 -21.71
N GLU A 57 -16.74 21.42 -22.97
CA GLU A 57 -16.38 22.76 -23.47
C GLU A 57 -17.36 23.31 -24.53
N LEU A 58 -18.47 23.94 -24.10
CA LEU A 58 -19.11 25.03 -24.88
C LEU A 58 -20.22 25.78 -24.11
N ARG A 59 -19.91 27.00 -23.62
CA ARG A 59 -20.84 28.16 -23.59
C ARG A 59 -20.19 29.46 -23.11
N VAL A 60 -19.40 30.09 -23.98
CA VAL A 60 -19.30 31.56 -24.04
C VAL A 60 -19.51 31.96 -25.49
N ALA A 61 -20.52 32.80 -25.74
CA ALA A 61 -20.84 33.26 -27.09
C ALA A 61 -19.97 34.45 -27.51
N SER A 62 -19.65 34.54 -28.79
CA SER A 62 -18.87 35.63 -29.38
C SER A 62 -19.68 36.91 -29.59
N GLY A 63 -19.00 38.06 -29.55
CA GLY A 63 -19.54 39.37 -29.93
C GLY A 63 -18.42 40.34 -30.29
N THR A 64 -18.51 41.00 -31.45
CA THR A 64 -17.35 41.64 -32.11
C THR A 64 -17.57 43.13 -32.45
N GLY A 65 -17.18 44.01 -31.52
CA GLY A 65 -16.88 45.45 -31.74
C GLY A 65 -18.01 46.37 -32.27
N PRO A 66 -17.71 47.63 -32.65
CA PRO A 66 -16.47 48.40 -32.39
C PRO A 66 -16.70 49.89 -31.95
N ALA A 67 -15.59 50.62 -31.74
CA ALA A 67 -15.42 52.09 -31.85
C ALA A 67 -15.78 53.07 -30.69
N ALA A 68 -14.70 53.68 -30.16
CA ALA A 68 -14.46 55.07 -29.70
C ALA A 68 -15.57 56.06 -29.26
N SER A 69 -15.34 56.73 -28.11
CA SER A 69 -15.27 58.20 -27.98
C SER A 69 -14.66 58.60 -26.62
N GLU A 70 -14.47 59.91 -26.37
CA GLU A 70 -13.69 60.47 -25.26
C GLU A 70 -14.52 60.90 -24.03
N ALA A 71 -13.80 61.31 -22.96
CA ALA A 71 -14.08 62.48 -22.10
C ALA A 71 -14.51 62.28 -20.63
N THR A 72 -13.69 62.89 -19.76
CA THR A 72 -14.03 63.51 -18.44
C THR A 72 -14.37 62.60 -17.25
N ALA A 73 -14.28 63.20 -16.04
CA ALA A 73 -14.19 62.49 -14.77
C ALA A 73 -15.04 63.14 -13.67
N SER A 74 -15.53 62.33 -12.73
CA SER A 74 -15.67 62.65 -11.30
C SER A 74 -16.01 61.37 -10.51
N PRO A 75 -15.69 61.28 -9.21
CA PRO A 75 -15.86 60.06 -8.44
C PRO A 75 -17.27 59.92 -7.84
N THR A 76 -17.80 58.69 -7.85
CA THR A 76 -18.97 58.31 -7.07
C THR A 76 -18.63 57.08 -6.21
N THR A 77 -18.96 57.12 -4.93
CA THR A 77 -18.76 56.01 -4.00
C THR A 77 -19.59 54.79 -4.41
N VAL A 78 -18.92 53.67 -4.69
CA VAL A 78 -19.55 52.36 -4.85
C VAL A 78 -19.34 51.58 -3.55
N GLU A 79 -20.43 51.13 -2.95
CA GLU A 79 -20.38 50.22 -1.80
C GLU A 79 -19.74 48.90 -2.22
N ALA A 80 -18.77 48.42 -1.44
CA ALA A 80 -18.13 47.15 -1.68
C ALA A 80 -19.12 46.01 -1.40
N LYS A 81 -19.70 45.42 -2.45
CA LYS A 81 -20.37 44.11 -2.33
C LYS A 81 -19.37 43.10 -1.71
N PRO A 82 -19.80 42.31 -0.71
CA PRO A 82 -18.91 41.39 -0.02
C PRO A 82 -18.38 40.31 -0.96
N ALA A 83 -17.18 39.85 -0.68
CA ALA A 83 -16.48 38.84 -1.47
C ALA A 83 -17.01 37.41 -1.19
N GLU A 84 -18.21 37.10 -1.69
CA GLU A 84 -18.66 35.71 -1.88
C GLU A 84 -17.93 35.06 -3.07
N THR A 85 -16.60 35.05 -3.02
CA THR A 85 -15.72 34.81 -4.16
C THR A 85 -15.23 33.36 -4.21
N ALA A 86 -15.62 32.64 -5.27
CA ALA A 86 -15.02 31.42 -5.85
C ALA A 86 -14.87 30.17 -4.94
N ALA A 87 -14.31 30.31 -3.74
CA ALA A 87 -14.07 29.24 -2.77
C ALA A 87 -15.33 28.41 -2.49
N SER A 88 -16.46 29.07 -2.19
CA SER A 88 -17.74 28.42 -1.92
C SER A 88 -18.28 27.67 -3.15
N SER A 89 -18.10 28.21 -4.36
CA SER A 89 -18.51 27.51 -5.60
C SER A 89 -17.65 26.28 -5.91
N THR A 90 -16.36 26.29 -5.55
CA THR A 90 -15.49 25.10 -5.69
C THR A 90 -15.87 24.02 -4.68
N GLU A 91 -16.19 24.40 -3.44
CA GLU A 91 -16.61 23.45 -2.40
C GLU A 91 -17.99 22.86 -2.67
N ALA A 92 -18.97 23.69 -3.05
CA ALA A 92 -20.30 23.24 -3.46
C ALA A 92 -20.25 22.33 -4.70
N LYS A 93 -19.32 22.59 -5.64
CA LYS A 93 -19.05 21.69 -6.77
C LYS A 93 -18.58 20.31 -6.29
N LEU A 94 -17.56 20.24 -5.42
CA LEU A 94 -17.03 18.97 -4.91
C LEU A 94 -18.08 18.16 -4.13
N ILE A 95 -18.89 18.83 -3.30
CA ILE A 95 -20.00 18.18 -2.58
C ILE A 95 -21.00 17.58 -3.58
N ARG A 96 -21.41 18.35 -4.60
CA ARG A 96 -22.32 17.88 -5.65
C ARG A 96 -21.75 16.71 -6.46
N GLU A 97 -20.47 16.75 -6.82
CA GLU A 97 -19.83 15.65 -7.56
C GLU A 97 -19.79 14.34 -6.74
N VAL A 98 -19.63 14.44 -5.42
CA VAL A 98 -19.72 13.30 -4.50
C VAL A 98 -21.18 12.84 -4.31
N ASP A 99 -22.15 13.75 -4.24
CA ASP A 99 -23.58 13.41 -4.16
C ASP A 99 -24.07 12.70 -5.44
N GLU A 100 -23.65 13.17 -6.62
CA GLU A 100 -23.91 12.51 -7.91
C GLU A 100 -23.23 11.14 -8.03
N LEU A 101 -22.15 10.89 -7.28
CA LEU A 101 -21.50 9.58 -7.20
C LEU A 101 -22.26 8.64 -6.24
N TYR A 102 -22.66 9.10 -5.05
CA TYR A 102 -23.52 8.34 -4.13
C TYR A 102 -24.85 7.93 -4.78
N ALA A 103 -25.43 8.78 -5.64
CA ALA A 103 -26.65 8.47 -6.37
C ALA A 103 -26.55 7.25 -7.30
N LYS A 104 -25.34 6.84 -7.71
CA LYS A 104 -25.08 5.61 -8.50
C LYS A 104 -25.00 4.35 -7.63
N TYR A 105 -24.73 4.49 -6.33
CA TYR A 105 -24.45 3.40 -5.40
C TYR A 105 -25.25 3.57 -4.09
N PRO A 106 -26.60 3.51 -4.15
CA PRO A 106 -27.48 3.77 -3.00
C PRO A 106 -27.38 2.74 -1.87
N ASP A 107 -26.63 1.65 -2.06
CA ASP A 107 -26.33 0.64 -1.04
C ASP A 107 -25.07 0.95 -0.20
N VAL A 108 -24.28 1.96 -0.60
CA VAL A 108 -23.12 2.41 0.17
C VAL A 108 -23.59 3.26 1.37
N PRO A 109 -23.23 2.89 2.62
CA PRO A 109 -23.57 3.70 3.78
C PRO A 109 -22.93 5.08 3.68
N ARG A 110 -23.75 6.14 3.66
CA ARG A 110 -23.31 7.53 3.65
C ARG A 110 -23.07 8.02 5.07
N VAL A 111 -21.93 8.67 5.28
CA VAL A 111 -21.68 9.56 6.43
C VAL A 111 -21.69 10.99 5.90
N ASP A 112 -22.26 11.93 6.66
CA ASP A 112 -22.23 13.36 6.33
C ASP A 112 -21.11 14.09 7.09
N ILE A 113 -20.68 15.24 6.55
CA ILE A 113 -19.63 16.05 7.15
C ILE A 113 -20.18 16.72 8.42
N LEU A 114 -19.50 16.54 9.56
CA LEU A 114 -19.89 17.14 10.83
C LEU A 114 -19.78 18.67 10.76
N LYS A 115 -20.92 19.36 10.91
CA LYS A 115 -21.02 20.84 10.89
C LYS A 115 -21.15 21.45 12.29
N GLU A 116 -21.76 20.73 13.21
CA GLU A 116 -21.96 21.14 14.60
C GLU A 116 -21.79 19.93 15.54
N LEU A 117 -21.50 20.18 16.81
CA LEU A 117 -21.44 19.19 17.88
C LEU A 117 -22.08 19.79 19.14
N ASP A 118 -23.11 19.15 19.69
CA ASP A 118 -23.94 19.65 20.80
C ASP A 118 -24.46 21.10 20.57
N GLY A 119 -24.76 21.46 19.32
CA GLY A 119 -25.23 22.79 18.92
C GLY A 119 -24.13 23.85 18.75
N ILE A 120 -22.86 23.49 18.91
CA ILE A 120 -21.70 24.35 18.67
C ILE A 120 -21.19 24.11 17.25
N GLU A 121 -21.15 25.15 16.41
CA GLU A 121 -20.61 25.09 15.04
C GLU A 121 -19.12 24.69 15.05
N ILE A 122 -18.75 23.77 14.16
CA ILE A 122 -17.37 23.30 13.99
C ILE A 122 -16.70 24.12 12.87
N PRO A 123 -15.85 25.11 13.18
CA PRO A 123 -15.16 25.89 12.16
C PRO A 123 -14.28 24.99 11.28
N ARG A 124 -14.33 25.26 9.97
CA ARG A 124 -13.63 24.54 8.91
C ARG A 124 -12.75 25.50 8.14
N VAL A 125 -11.53 25.05 7.80
CA VAL A 125 -10.63 25.80 6.92
C VAL A 125 -11.36 26.08 5.61
N LYS A 126 -11.54 27.37 5.29
CA LYS A 126 -12.21 27.82 4.06
C LYS A 126 -11.45 27.30 2.84
N ALA A 127 -12.16 26.97 1.75
CA ALA A 127 -11.57 26.47 0.51
C ALA A 127 -10.58 27.47 -0.14
N GLY A 128 -9.32 27.46 0.31
CA GLY A 128 -8.24 28.25 -0.25
C GLY A 128 -7.79 27.77 -1.63
N SER A 129 -6.86 28.51 -2.25
CA SER A 129 -6.29 28.22 -3.58
C SER A 129 -5.30 27.05 -3.60
N GLY A 130 -5.50 26.05 -2.72
CA GLY A 130 -4.72 24.83 -2.67
C GLY A 130 -4.85 24.05 -3.98
N LYS A 131 -3.77 24.00 -4.75
CA LYS A 131 -3.74 23.24 -6.01
C LYS A 131 -3.91 21.75 -5.69
N THR A 132 -5.03 21.17 -6.12
CA THR A 132 -5.12 19.74 -6.37
C THR A 132 -4.02 19.35 -7.37
N LEU A 133 -3.32 18.25 -7.09
CA LEU A 133 -2.31 17.70 -7.99
C LEU A 133 -3.03 16.74 -8.94
N GLU A 134 -3.10 17.07 -10.23
CA GLU A 134 -3.83 16.27 -11.21
C GLU A 134 -3.19 14.89 -11.40
N LEU A 135 -3.86 13.85 -10.92
CA LEU A 135 -3.48 12.45 -11.14
C LEU A 135 -3.63 12.09 -12.63
N GLY A 136 -2.80 11.18 -13.13
CA GLY A 136 -2.78 10.80 -14.55
C GLY A 136 -2.16 11.84 -15.49
N ALA A 137 -1.98 13.10 -15.07
CA ALA A 137 -1.12 14.03 -15.78
C ALA A 137 0.33 13.50 -15.76
N GLY A 138 0.90 13.32 -16.96
CA GLY A 138 2.24 12.74 -17.17
C GLY A 138 3.33 13.52 -16.45
N ILE A 139 4.33 12.82 -15.92
CA ILE A 139 5.28 13.39 -14.96
C ILE A 139 6.36 14.19 -15.72
N PRO A 140 6.45 15.52 -15.53
CA PRO A 140 7.37 16.33 -16.29
C PRO A 140 8.84 16.02 -15.96
N VAL A 141 9.69 16.07 -16.97
CA VAL A 141 11.11 15.67 -16.91
C VAL A 141 12.01 16.89 -16.63
N ASP A 142 13.07 16.68 -15.85
CA ASP A 142 14.13 17.66 -15.53
C ASP A 142 13.60 19.00 -14.96
N VAL A 143 12.47 18.94 -14.23
CA VAL A 143 11.83 20.10 -13.60
C VAL A 143 12.81 20.84 -12.70
N GLY A 144 12.88 22.16 -12.89
CA GLY A 144 13.76 23.04 -12.15
C GLY A 144 15.23 23.01 -12.57
N ASN A 145 15.61 22.20 -13.58
CA ASN A 145 16.98 22.13 -14.09
C ASN A 145 17.17 22.94 -15.40
N PRO A 146 17.47 24.25 -15.34
CA PRO A 146 17.72 25.06 -16.55
C PRO A 146 18.98 24.62 -17.29
N HIS A 147 19.91 23.93 -16.61
CA HIS A 147 21.11 23.38 -17.26
C HIS A 147 20.75 22.20 -18.18
N ALA A 148 19.77 21.38 -17.81
CA ALA A 148 19.18 20.38 -18.71
C ALA A 148 18.38 21.01 -19.85
N ALA A 149 17.52 22.00 -19.56
CA ALA A 149 16.72 22.69 -20.58
C ALA A 149 17.59 23.39 -21.65
N ASN A 150 18.73 23.96 -21.26
CA ASN A 150 19.68 24.63 -22.16
C ASN A 150 20.66 23.66 -22.85
N LYS A 151 20.79 22.42 -22.36
CA LYS A 151 21.58 21.33 -22.96
C LYS A 151 20.72 20.05 -23.07
N PRO A 152 19.76 20.01 -24.01
CA PRO A 152 19.03 18.79 -24.32
C PRO A 152 19.98 17.72 -24.86
N SER A 153 19.76 16.48 -24.44
CA SER A 153 20.59 15.32 -24.76
C SER A 153 19.71 14.10 -24.99
N GLN A 154 20.28 13.05 -25.61
CA GLN A 154 19.68 11.72 -25.60
C GLN A 154 20.26 10.90 -24.44
N PRO A 155 19.51 9.94 -23.88
CA PRO A 155 20.02 9.04 -22.86
C PRO A 155 21.25 8.26 -23.34
N VAL A 156 22.30 8.22 -22.52
CA VAL A 156 23.56 7.53 -22.80
C VAL A 156 24.05 6.80 -21.56
N LYS A 157 24.63 5.62 -21.74
CA LYS A 157 25.23 4.85 -20.64
C LYS A 157 26.53 5.50 -20.13
N GLY A 158 26.76 5.38 -18.83
CA GLY A 158 27.99 5.80 -18.16
C GLY A 158 27.77 6.54 -16.84
N ASP A 159 28.85 6.69 -16.07
CA ASP A 159 28.92 7.47 -14.82
C ASP A 159 28.11 6.84 -13.66
N GLN A 160 28.01 7.51 -12.52
CA GLN A 160 27.40 7.02 -11.29
C GLN A 160 26.70 8.14 -10.53
N VAL A 161 25.75 7.75 -9.67
CA VAL A 161 25.10 8.65 -8.70
C VAL A 161 25.42 8.18 -7.28
N ILE A 162 25.89 9.11 -6.46
CA ILE A 162 26.05 8.90 -5.01
C ILE A 162 24.86 9.51 -4.27
N VAL A 163 23.89 8.69 -3.86
CA VAL A 163 22.70 9.12 -3.11
C VAL A 163 22.89 8.94 -1.60
N ARG A 164 22.45 9.94 -0.83
CA ARG A 164 22.45 9.90 0.64
C ARG A 164 21.24 9.14 1.19
N PHE A 165 21.51 8.20 2.08
CA PHE A 165 20.52 7.44 2.86
C PHE A 165 20.75 7.67 4.36
N ASN A 166 19.67 7.68 5.15
CA ASN A 166 19.74 8.07 6.57
C ASN A 166 20.10 6.91 7.54
N SER A 167 20.23 5.68 7.06
CA SER A 167 20.70 4.52 7.84
C SER A 167 21.12 3.37 6.93
N GLU A 168 21.89 2.44 7.48
CA GLU A 168 22.25 1.14 6.88
C GLU A 168 21.11 0.11 7.07
N PRO A 169 20.82 -0.80 6.12
CA PRO A 169 19.89 -1.91 6.34
C PRO A 169 20.55 -3.06 7.11
N LYS A 170 19.78 -3.97 7.73
CA LYS A 170 20.39 -5.16 8.36
C LYS A 170 20.83 -6.21 7.34
N SER A 171 20.07 -6.35 6.26
CA SER A 171 20.25 -7.32 5.17
C SER A 171 19.82 -6.67 3.85
N LEU A 172 20.35 -7.15 2.72
CA LEU A 172 19.81 -6.81 1.39
C LEU A 172 18.78 -7.84 0.89
N ASN A 173 18.69 -9.02 1.53
CA ASN A 173 17.67 -10.03 1.21
C ASN A 173 16.25 -9.49 1.51
N PRO A 174 15.37 -9.38 0.49
CA PRO A 174 14.02 -8.80 0.63
C PRO A 174 13.05 -9.66 1.44
N VAL A 175 13.41 -10.88 1.81
CA VAL A 175 12.52 -11.77 2.60
C VAL A 175 12.60 -11.47 4.10
N ILE A 176 13.78 -11.06 4.61
CA ILE A 176 14.06 -10.92 6.06
C ILE A 176 14.33 -9.47 6.53
N GLU A 177 14.42 -8.52 5.60
CA GLU A 177 14.55 -7.09 5.90
C GLU A 177 13.59 -6.31 4.99
N GLN A 178 12.81 -5.40 5.60
CA GLN A 178 11.67 -4.71 5.00
C GLN A 178 11.67 -3.20 5.28
N SER A 179 12.75 -2.67 5.83
CA SER A 179 12.95 -1.23 5.93
C SER A 179 12.95 -0.58 4.55
N ALA A 180 12.32 0.59 4.43
CA ALA A 180 12.34 1.39 3.21
C ALA A 180 13.76 1.65 2.65
N VAL A 181 14.79 1.60 3.49
CA VAL A 181 16.20 1.62 3.07
C VAL A 181 16.55 0.40 2.21
N GLN A 182 16.25 -0.82 2.67
CA GLN A 182 16.42 -2.03 1.88
C GLN A 182 15.54 -1.95 0.63
N THR A 183 14.27 -1.55 0.75
CA THR A 183 13.32 -1.53 -0.37
C THR A 183 13.76 -0.61 -1.52
N TYR A 184 14.21 0.61 -1.20
CA TYR A 184 14.61 1.59 -2.21
C TYR A 184 15.93 1.23 -2.91
N MET A 185 16.74 0.31 -2.37
CA MET A 185 17.86 -0.33 -3.08
C MET A 185 17.41 -1.60 -3.81
N GLY A 186 16.57 -2.41 -3.15
CA GLY A 186 16.09 -3.71 -3.62
C GLY A 186 15.26 -3.62 -4.90
N GLN A 187 14.55 -2.53 -5.15
CA GLN A 187 13.81 -2.29 -6.39
C GLN A 187 14.69 -2.27 -7.67
N TYR A 188 16.00 -2.08 -7.53
CA TYR A 188 16.95 -2.14 -8.65
C TYR A 188 17.54 -3.55 -8.86
N ILE A 189 17.35 -4.44 -7.88
CA ILE A 189 17.89 -5.80 -7.82
C ILE A 189 16.79 -6.83 -8.09
N GLN A 190 15.59 -6.62 -7.55
CA GLN A 190 14.47 -7.57 -7.50
C GLN A 190 13.23 -6.99 -8.19
N GLU A 191 12.42 -7.84 -8.80
CA GLU A 191 11.34 -7.43 -9.70
C GLU A 191 10.02 -8.14 -9.41
N ALA A 192 8.89 -7.45 -9.55
CA ALA A 192 7.55 -8.04 -9.45
C ALA A 192 7.09 -8.71 -10.76
N LEU A 193 6.09 -9.59 -10.71
CA LEU A 193 5.50 -10.24 -11.89
C LEU A 193 4.79 -9.25 -12.82
N ALA A 194 4.05 -8.32 -12.22
CA ALA A 194 3.55 -7.11 -12.87
C ALA A 194 4.07 -5.90 -12.09
N ARG A 195 4.34 -4.80 -12.79
CA ARG A 195 4.80 -3.53 -12.20
C ARG A 195 3.64 -2.53 -12.12
N GLN A 196 3.59 -1.66 -11.12
CA GLN A 196 2.62 -0.56 -11.08
C GLN A 196 3.23 0.68 -11.73
N ASP A 197 2.53 1.32 -12.66
CA ASP A 197 3.04 2.53 -13.30
C ASP A 197 3.02 3.74 -12.36
N ASN A 198 4.12 4.50 -12.27
CA ASN A 198 4.19 5.69 -11.43
C ASN A 198 3.40 6.89 -12.03
N GLU A 199 3.00 6.81 -13.31
CA GLU A 199 2.28 7.87 -14.02
C GLU A 199 0.77 7.57 -14.13
N THR A 200 0.41 6.33 -14.50
CA THR A 200 -1.01 5.91 -14.62
C THR A 200 -1.58 5.17 -13.41
N PHE A 201 -0.72 4.64 -12.52
CA PHE A 201 -1.07 3.72 -11.42
C PHE A 201 -1.67 2.37 -11.84
N GLU A 202 -1.71 2.06 -13.14
CA GLU A 202 -2.15 0.76 -13.66
C GLU A 202 -1.04 -0.29 -13.52
N PHE A 203 -1.43 -1.56 -13.38
CA PHE A 203 -0.49 -2.67 -13.44
C PHE A 203 -0.20 -3.06 -14.90
N VAL A 204 1.08 -3.22 -15.24
CA VAL A 204 1.53 -3.63 -16.59
C VAL A 204 2.57 -4.76 -16.53
N PRO A 205 2.78 -5.52 -17.62
CA PRO A 205 3.72 -6.65 -17.68
C PRO A 205 5.14 -6.34 -17.18
N HIS A 206 5.76 -7.36 -16.58
CA HIS A 206 7.13 -7.31 -16.10
C HIS A 206 7.78 -8.71 -16.19
N LEU A 207 8.16 -9.36 -15.07
CA LEU A 207 8.61 -10.77 -15.11
C LEU A 207 7.53 -11.72 -15.68
N ALA A 208 6.25 -11.34 -15.62
CA ALA A 208 5.17 -11.94 -16.38
C ALA A 208 4.77 -11.06 -17.57
N THR A 209 4.72 -11.68 -18.77
CA THR A 209 4.31 -11.06 -20.04
C THR A 209 2.82 -10.76 -20.11
N LYS A 210 2.01 -11.55 -19.41
CA LYS A 210 0.56 -11.40 -19.23
C LYS A 210 0.11 -12.17 -17.99
N TRP A 211 -1.11 -11.88 -17.55
CA TRP A 211 -1.83 -12.63 -16.52
C TRP A 211 -3.28 -12.84 -16.93
N ILE A 212 -3.95 -13.77 -16.24
CA ILE A 212 -5.37 -14.05 -16.33
C ILE A 212 -5.92 -14.11 -14.91
N ILE A 213 -7.06 -13.46 -14.68
CA ILE A 213 -7.75 -13.40 -13.37
C ILE A 213 -9.12 -14.05 -13.53
N GLU A 214 -9.43 -14.99 -12.66
CA GLU A 214 -10.64 -15.82 -12.69
C GLU A 214 -11.34 -15.80 -11.31
N ASP A 215 -12.66 -15.93 -11.31
CA ASP A 215 -13.48 -15.96 -10.10
C ASP A 215 -13.62 -17.41 -9.61
N SER A 216 -13.56 -17.64 -8.30
CA SER A 216 -13.86 -18.94 -7.68
C SER A 216 -15.37 -19.10 -7.55
N VAL A 217 -15.92 -20.25 -7.97
CA VAL A 217 -17.28 -20.70 -7.63
C VAL A 217 -17.21 -21.90 -6.70
N LYS A 218 -17.91 -21.82 -5.57
CA LYS A 218 -18.10 -22.95 -4.66
C LYS A 218 -19.39 -23.66 -5.03
N LEU A 219 -19.28 -24.88 -5.54
CA LEU A 219 -20.42 -25.71 -5.92
C LEU A 219 -21.18 -26.19 -4.68
N SER A 220 -22.47 -26.42 -4.82
CA SER A 220 -23.37 -26.96 -3.79
C SER A 220 -22.84 -28.30 -3.23
N PRO A 221 -23.05 -28.63 -1.93
CA PRO A 221 -22.65 -29.92 -1.37
C PRO A 221 -23.38 -31.11 -2.02
N ASP A 222 -24.45 -30.86 -2.76
CA ASP A 222 -25.24 -31.86 -3.48
C ASP A 222 -25.10 -31.78 -5.01
N TYR A 223 -24.06 -31.09 -5.51
CA TYR A 223 -23.81 -30.93 -6.94
C TYR A 223 -23.73 -32.30 -7.68
N PRO A 224 -24.41 -32.47 -8.83
CA PRO A 224 -24.44 -33.74 -9.56
C PRO A 224 -23.05 -34.33 -9.87
N GLY A 225 -22.82 -35.57 -9.42
CA GLY A 225 -21.55 -36.28 -9.62
C GLY A 225 -20.37 -35.78 -8.76
N LYS A 226 -20.56 -34.76 -7.92
CA LYS A 226 -19.57 -34.26 -6.96
C LYS A 226 -20.23 -33.86 -5.63
N LYS A 227 -20.81 -34.84 -4.93
CA LYS A 227 -21.38 -34.64 -3.59
C LYS A 227 -20.30 -34.57 -2.52
N TYR A 228 -20.45 -33.64 -1.58
CA TYR A 228 -19.54 -33.40 -0.46
C TYR A 228 -20.29 -33.41 0.87
N ARG A 229 -19.61 -33.90 1.90
CA ARG A 229 -20.09 -33.95 3.29
C ARG A 229 -18.97 -33.54 4.24
N LEU A 230 -19.32 -32.80 5.27
CA LEU A 230 -18.52 -32.52 6.46
C LEU A 230 -18.68 -33.66 7.46
N VAL A 231 -17.58 -34.16 7.99
CA VAL A 231 -17.52 -34.98 9.21
C VAL A 231 -16.83 -34.15 10.29
N MET A 232 -17.51 -34.00 11.43
CA MET A 232 -17.05 -33.28 12.62
C MET A 232 -17.65 -33.93 13.87
N GLY A 233 -16.96 -33.83 15.02
CA GLY A 233 -17.49 -34.16 16.34
C GLY A 233 -18.00 -35.61 16.48
N ASP A 234 -19.31 -35.80 16.34
CA ASP A 234 -20.01 -37.08 16.46
C ASP A 234 -19.71 -38.09 15.31
N GLY A 235 -19.01 -37.66 14.26
CA GLY A 235 -18.60 -38.52 13.14
C GLY A 235 -19.59 -38.60 11.97
N THR A 236 -20.80 -38.05 12.09
CA THR A 236 -21.84 -38.14 11.06
C THR A 236 -21.54 -37.22 9.86
N PRO A 237 -21.49 -37.75 8.62
CA PRO A 237 -21.39 -36.94 7.40
C PRO A 237 -22.64 -36.08 7.16
N ARG A 238 -22.46 -34.78 6.89
CA ARG A 238 -23.57 -33.83 6.66
C ARG A 238 -23.19 -32.73 5.64
N PRO A 239 -24.14 -32.18 4.83
CA PRO A 239 -23.82 -31.16 3.83
C PRO A 239 -23.41 -29.80 4.44
N SER A 240 -23.87 -29.51 5.65
CA SER A 240 -23.55 -28.29 6.41
C SER A 240 -23.67 -28.53 7.91
N ALA A 241 -23.04 -27.69 8.72
CA ALA A 241 -23.18 -27.70 10.17
C ALA A 241 -23.23 -26.27 10.73
N GLU A 242 -23.61 -26.12 12.00
CA GLU A 242 -23.39 -24.90 12.77
C GLU A 242 -22.53 -25.21 13.99
N ILE A 243 -21.56 -24.34 14.27
CA ILE A 243 -20.59 -24.50 15.36
C ILE A 243 -20.49 -23.22 16.19
N GLU A 244 -20.05 -23.35 17.43
CA GLU A 244 -19.71 -22.23 18.31
C GLU A 244 -18.21 -22.30 18.64
N TYR A 245 -17.42 -21.42 18.04
CA TYR A 245 -15.98 -21.33 18.28
C TYR A 245 -15.75 -20.39 19.46
N LEU A 246 -15.30 -20.95 20.59
CA LEU A 246 -15.12 -20.23 21.84
C LEU A 246 -13.74 -19.57 21.92
N ALA A 247 -13.65 -18.48 22.69
CA ALA A 247 -12.37 -17.90 23.07
C ALA A 247 -11.58 -18.90 23.94
N PRO A 248 -10.26 -19.05 23.74
CA PRO A 248 -9.44 -19.91 24.59
C PRO A 248 -9.43 -19.36 26.02
N ALA A 249 -9.59 -20.23 27.02
CA ALA A 249 -9.61 -19.82 28.41
C ALA A 249 -8.26 -19.19 28.81
N LYS A 250 -8.29 -17.98 29.38
CA LYS A 250 -7.10 -17.33 29.97
C LYS A 250 -6.60 -18.19 31.14
N LYS A 251 -5.54 -18.98 30.93
CA LYS A 251 -4.81 -19.67 32.00
C LYS A 251 -4.01 -18.63 32.80
N GLU A 252 -4.01 -18.76 34.13
CA GLU A 252 -3.30 -17.84 35.04
C GLU A 252 -1.79 -18.15 35.17
N SER A 253 -1.28 -19.10 34.39
CA SER A 253 0.12 -19.59 34.44
C SER A 253 0.87 -19.34 33.12
N GLN A 254 2.21 -19.39 33.19
CA GLN A 254 3.13 -19.13 32.07
C GLN A 254 3.18 -20.27 31.04
N GLY A 255 2.04 -20.59 30.43
CA GLY A 255 1.93 -21.48 29.27
C GLY A 255 1.39 -20.73 28.04
N GLU A 256 1.67 -21.24 26.85
CA GLU A 256 1.03 -20.74 25.64
C GLU A 256 -0.49 -20.91 25.73
N PRO A 257 -1.30 -19.94 25.26
CA PRO A 257 -2.76 -20.05 25.31
C PRO A 257 -3.21 -21.22 24.43
N GLU A 258 -4.12 -22.04 24.96
CA GLU A 258 -4.56 -23.27 24.32
C GLU A 258 -5.46 -22.97 23.13
N VAL A 259 -4.86 -22.82 21.95
CA VAL A 259 -5.56 -22.41 20.73
C VAL A 259 -6.61 -23.46 20.35
N MET A 260 -7.88 -23.09 20.45
CA MET A 260 -9.02 -23.89 20.01
C MET A 260 -8.87 -24.30 18.54
N LYS A 261 -9.24 -25.54 18.23
CA LYS A 261 -9.16 -26.14 16.90
C LYS A 261 -10.51 -26.68 16.49
N ILE A 262 -10.94 -26.39 15.27
CA ILE A 262 -12.05 -27.06 14.60
C ILE A 262 -11.42 -28.11 13.69
N VAL A 263 -11.65 -29.39 14.01
CA VAL A 263 -11.20 -30.52 13.19
C VAL A 263 -12.35 -30.92 12.28
N VAL A 264 -12.09 -30.92 10.98
CA VAL A 264 -13.06 -31.18 9.91
C VAL A 264 -12.48 -32.25 8.99
N LYS A 265 -13.32 -33.19 8.53
CA LYS A 265 -12.98 -34.07 7.43
C LYS A 265 -14.00 -33.95 6.29
N THR A 266 -13.54 -33.73 5.07
CA THR A 266 -14.35 -33.68 3.84
C THR A 266 -14.43 -35.08 3.24
N VAL A 267 -15.66 -35.58 3.03
CA VAL A 267 -15.93 -36.94 2.53
C VAL A 267 -17.02 -36.92 1.45
N ASN A 268 -17.12 -38.01 0.66
CA ASN A 268 -18.25 -38.23 -0.26
C ASN A 268 -19.51 -38.71 0.47
N GLU A 269 -20.56 -39.06 -0.27
CA GLU A 269 -21.82 -39.54 0.33
C GLU A 269 -21.64 -40.91 1.01
N GLU A 270 -20.65 -41.68 0.56
CA GLU A 270 -20.22 -42.98 1.07
C GLU A 270 -19.25 -42.88 2.27
N GLY A 271 -18.88 -41.67 2.71
CA GLY A 271 -17.99 -41.44 3.86
C GLY A 271 -16.49 -41.62 3.58
N GLN A 272 -16.10 -41.83 2.32
CA GLN A 272 -14.69 -41.90 1.89
C GLN A 272 -14.08 -40.50 1.79
N PRO A 273 -12.79 -40.29 2.13
CA PRO A 273 -12.19 -38.95 2.12
C PRO A 273 -12.11 -38.33 0.72
N ILE A 274 -12.30 -37.01 0.64
CA ILE A 274 -12.07 -36.22 -0.57
C ILE A 274 -10.95 -35.20 -0.33
N ALA A 275 -9.89 -35.29 -1.12
CA ALA A 275 -8.77 -34.35 -1.18
C ALA A 275 -9.20 -32.93 -1.57
N LYS A 276 -8.56 -31.91 -0.98
CA LYS A 276 -8.73 -30.47 -1.35
C LYS A 276 -10.19 -29.96 -1.38
N GLY A 277 -11.08 -30.58 -0.61
CA GLY A 277 -12.47 -30.14 -0.48
C GLY A 277 -12.56 -28.77 0.16
N TRP A 278 -13.33 -27.85 -0.44
CA TRP A 278 -13.54 -26.53 0.13
C TRP A 278 -14.42 -26.60 1.38
N VAL A 279 -14.04 -25.83 2.40
CA VAL A 279 -14.79 -25.62 3.64
C VAL A 279 -14.88 -24.13 3.92
N GLY A 280 -16.10 -23.59 3.98
CA GLY A 280 -16.38 -22.19 4.28
C GLY A 280 -16.99 -22.01 5.66
N LEU A 281 -16.53 -21.01 6.42
CA LEU A 281 -17.05 -20.68 7.76
C LEU A 281 -17.64 -19.27 7.75
N PHE A 282 -18.96 -19.19 7.72
CA PHE A 282 -19.72 -17.95 7.57
C PHE A 282 -20.30 -17.50 8.92
N PRO A 283 -20.08 -16.24 9.36
CA PRO A 283 -20.65 -15.71 10.60
C PRO A 283 -22.17 -15.85 10.69
N ILE A 284 -22.68 -16.38 11.80
CA ILE A 284 -24.10 -16.39 12.13
C ILE A 284 -24.40 -15.13 12.94
N GLY A 285 -24.79 -14.06 12.22
CA GLY A 285 -24.90 -12.70 12.77
C GLY A 285 -23.57 -11.91 12.67
N LYS A 286 -23.56 -10.68 13.17
CA LYS A 286 -22.37 -9.81 13.10
C LYS A 286 -21.33 -10.24 14.15
N ILE A 287 -20.23 -10.86 13.68
CA ILE A 287 -19.03 -11.15 14.47
C ILE A 287 -17.96 -10.13 14.08
N LEU A 288 -17.52 -9.31 15.04
CA LEU A 288 -16.72 -8.12 14.79
C LEU A 288 -15.31 -8.47 14.29
N GLY A 289 -14.96 -8.06 13.06
CA GLY A 289 -13.67 -8.39 12.44
C GLY A 289 -13.55 -9.83 11.91
N ALA A 290 -14.64 -10.58 11.87
CA ALA A 290 -14.72 -11.77 11.02
C ALA A 290 -15.01 -11.33 9.58
N PRO A 291 -14.43 -11.98 8.55
CA PRO A 291 -14.72 -11.65 7.16
C PRO A 291 -16.21 -11.86 6.87
N THR A 292 -16.85 -10.84 6.30
CA THR A 292 -18.27 -10.84 5.91
C THR A 292 -18.57 -11.84 4.79
N THR A 293 -17.57 -12.18 3.98
CA THR A 293 -17.59 -13.28 2.98
C THR A 293 -17.39 -14.67 3.59
N GLY A 294 -17.06 -14.77 4.88
CA GLY A 294 -16.65 -16.02 5.54
C GLY A 294 -15.15 -16.32 5.42
N TYR A 295 -14.67 -17.29 6.21
CA TYR A 295 -13.31 -17.83 6.08
C TYR A 295 -13.33 -19.03 5.14
N HIS A 296 -12.57 -18.97 4.05
CA HIS A 296 -12.48 -20.06 3.07
C HIS A 296 -11.21 -20.88 3.31
N ASN A 297 -11.38 -22.20 3.39
CA ASN A 297 -10.32 -23.17 3.68
C ASN A 297 -10.47 -24.37 2.75
N TRP A 298 -9.44 -25.22 2.69
CA TRP A 298 -9.43 -26.44 1.89
C TRP A 298 -8.73 -27.54 2.70
N SER A 299 -9.20 -28.77 2.60
CA SER A 299 -8.57 -29.93 3.23
C SER A 299 -7.27 -30.37 2.54
N ASN A 300 -6.48 -31.18 3.24
CA ASN A 300 -5.31 -31.87 2.68
C ASN A 300 -5.72 -33.01 1.72
N GLU A 301 -4.75 -33.78 1.21
CA GLU A 301 -5.00 -34.90 0.29
C GLU A 301 -5.78 -36.05 0.96
N GLN A 302 -5.70 -36.16 2.29
CA GLN A 302 -6.38 -37.12 3.15
C GLN A 302 -7.81 -36.66 3.52
N GLY A 303 -8.24 -35.50 3.02
CA GLY A 303 -9.52 -34.87 3.27
C GLY A 303 -9.66 -34.20 4.64
N GLU A 304 -8.59 -34.03 5.40
CA GLU A 304 -8.59 -33.48 6.76
C GLU A 304 -8.20 -31.99 6.80
N LEU A 305 -8.73 -31.27 7.79
CA LEU A 305 -8.58 -29.83 7.95
C LEU A 305 -8.66 -29.42 9.42
N VAL A 306 -7.70 -28.62 9.89
CA VAL A 306 -7.62 -28.13 11.28
C VAL A 306 -7.61 -26.59 11.33
N ILE A 307 -8.79 -25.99 11.27
CA ILE A 307 -9.00 -24.54 11.37
C ILE A 307 -8.75 -24.09 12.82
N SER A 308 -8.06 -22.97 12.99
CA SER A 308 -7.77 -22.36 14.30
C SER A 308 -7.42 -20.88 14.12
N GLY A 309 -7.71 -20.05 15.12
CA GLY A 309 -7.36 -18.62 15.10
C GLY A 309 -8.41 -17.70 14.46
N ILE A 310 -9.61 -18.20 14.14
CA ILE A 310 -10.75 -17.36 13.76
C ILE A 310 -11.29 -16.57 14.97
N ILE A 311 -12.03 -15.49 14.73
CA ILE A 311 -12.68 -14.71 15.81
C ILE A 311 -13.75 -15.56 16.52
N PRO A 312 -13.85 -15.54 17.87
CA PRO A 312 -14.91 -16.24 18.61
C PRO A 312 -16.34 -15.86 18.20
N GLY A 313 -17.23 -16.86 18.15
CA GLY A 313 -18.63 -16.69 17.79
C GLY A 313 -19.24 -17.91 17.10
N LYS A 314 -20.44 -17.76 16.54
CA LYS A 314 -21.20 -18.83 15.86
C LYS A 314 -20.99 -18.80 14.36
N TYR A 315 -20.71 -19.95 13.77
CA TYR A 315 -20.40 -20.09 12.35
C TYR A 315 -21.22 -21.19 11.71
N ARG A 316 -21.73 -20.92 10.50
CA ARG A 316 -22.23 -21.95 9.60
C ARG A 316 -21.06 -22.50 8.79
N VAL A 317 -20.82 -23.80 8.89
CA VAL A 317 -19.78 -24.51 8.16
C VAL A 317 -20.44 -25.13 6.93
N LEU A 318 -19.95 -24.76 5.74
CA LEU A 318 -20.37 -25.27 4.44
C LEU A 318 -19.24 -26.06 3.79
N THR A 319 -19.56 -26.98 2.88
CA THR A 319 -18.58 -27.71 2.06
C THR A 319 -19.01 -27.82 0.60
N GLY A 320 -18.05 -27.96 -0.30
CA GLY A 320 -18.32 -28.29 -1.70
C GLY A 320 -17.05 -28.47 -2.53
N SER A 321 -17.24 -28.72 -3.83
CA SER A 321 -16.17 -28.55 -4.82
C SER A 321 -15.90 -27.07 -5.08
N GLU A 322 -14.65 -26.74 -5.42
CA GLU A 322 -14.30 -25.48 -6.08
C GLU A 322 -14.16 -25.70 -7.59
N ILE A 323 -14.63 -24.74 -8.38
CA ILE A 323 -14.21 -24.52 -9.77
C ILE A 323 -13.88 -23.03 -9.94
N TYR A 324 -13.24 -22.65 -11.06
CA TYR A 324 -12.98 -21.25 -11.36
C TYR A 324 -13.07 -20.95 -12.86
N GLY A 325 -13.35 -19.68 -13.16
CA GLY A 325 -13.51 -19.10 -14.49
C GLY A 325 -14.05 -17.68 -14.36
N LYS A 326 -14.27 -16.94 -15.44
CA LYS A 326 -15.00 -15.67 -15.33
C LYS A 326 -16.49 -15.93 -15.15
N VAL A 327 -17.08 -15.38 -14.09
CA VAL A 327 -18.47 -15.63 -13.74
C VAL A 327 -19.38 -14.50 -14.23
N LYS A 328 -20.37 -14.84 -15.05
CA LYS A 328 -21.37 -13.93 -15.60
C LYS A 328 -22.77 -14.32 -15.11
N PRO A 329 -23.51 -13.44 -14.42
CA PRO A 329 -24.90 -13.71 -14.05
C PRO A 329 -25.81 -13.87 -15.28
N LEU A 330 -26.81 -14.74 -15.14
CA LEU A 330 -27.89 -14.99 -16.10
C LEU A 330 -29.26 -14.67 -15.46
N ALA A 331 -30.35 -15.06 -16.13
CA ALA A 331 -31.68 -15.01 -15.54
C ALA A 331 -31.85 -16.01 -14.38
N ASP A 332 -32.88 -15.79 -13.56
CA ASP A 332 -33.35 -16.71 -12.50
C ASP A 332 -32.29 -17.14 -11.46
N GLY A 333 -31.21 -16.36 -11.31
CA GLY A 333 -30.09 -16.66 -10.41
C GLY A 333 -29.11 -17.70 -10.95
N ALA A 334 -29.25 -18.15 -12.20
CA ALA A 334 -28.23 -18.97 -12.85
C ALA A 334 -26.97 -18.15 -13.17
N ILE A 335 -25.83 -18.83 -13.31
CA ILE A 335 -24.54 -18.23 -13.69
C ILE A 335 -23.87 -19.00 -14.82
N GLU A 336 -23.14 -18.28 -15.66
CA GLU A 336 -22.22 -18.80 -16.66
C GLU A 336 -20.78 -18.68 -16.13
N VAL A 337 -20.01 -19.77 -16.19
CA VAL A 337 -18.61 -19.87 -15.73
C VAL A 337 -17.72 -20.21 -16.92
N THR A 338 -16.95 -19.25 -17.39
CA THR A 338 -16.11 -19.40 -18.60
C THR A 338 -14.64 -19.53 -18.22
N PRO A 339 -13.96 -20.67 -18.45
CA PRO A 339 -12.51 -20.78 -18.24
C PRO A 339 -11.76 -19.85 -19.20
N LEU A 340 -10.86 -19.02 -18.67
CA LEU A 340 -10.08 -18.05 -19.44
C LEU A 340 -8.64 -18.51 -19.72
N SER A 341 -8.03 -19.26 -18.79
CA SER A 341 -6.68 -19.82 -18.99
C SER A 341 -6.72 -21.19 -19.69
N GLU A 342 -5.75 -21.45 -20.57
CA GLU A 342 -5.64 -22.74 -21.30
C GLU A 342 -5.45 -23.91 -20.34
N GLU A 343 -4.73 -23.64 -19.25
CA GLU A 343 -4.42 -24.58 -18.19
C GLU A 343 -5.57 -24.74 -17.18
N ASN A 344 -6.73 -24.11 -17.37
CA ASN A 344 -7.86 -24.22 -16.44
C ASN A 344 -8.49 -25.62 -16.50
N PRO A 345 -8.54 -26.40 -15.40
CA PRO A 345 -9.12 -27.74 -15.39
C PRO A 345 -10.59 -27.81 -15.84
N LEU A 346 -11.37 -26.73 -15.66
CA LEU A 346 -12.74 -26.65 -16.16
C LEU A 346 -12.78 -26.79 -17.70
N LYS A 347 -11.78 -26.27 -18.42
CA LYS A 347 -11.69 -26.40 -19.89
C LYS A 347 -11.54 -27.86 -20.34
N GLN A 348 -10.95 -28.73 -19.51
CA GLN A 348 -10.82 -30.16 -19.77
C GLN A 348 -12.04 -30.96 -19.29
N ALA A 349 -12.80 -30.43 -18.33
CA ALA A 349 -14.01 -31.05 -17.78
C ALA A 349 -15.29 -30.70 -18.57
N LEU A 350 -15.24 -29.72 -19.48
CA LEU A 350 -16.36 -29.34 -20.34
C LEU A 350 -16.60 -30.36 -21.47
N PRO A 351 -17.87 -30.64 -21.84
CA PRO A 351 -18.18 -31.46 -23.01
C PRO A 351 -17.59 -30.91 -24.32
N PRO A 352 -17.25 -31.77 -25.31
CA PRO A 352 -16.71 -31.34 -26.60
C PRO A 352 -17.61 -30.31 -27.30
N GLY A 353 -17.03 -29.15 -27.63
CA GLY A 353 -17.73 -28.03 -28.27
C GLY A 353 -18.36 -27.02 -27.29
N GLN A 354 -18.37 -27.29 -25.98
CA GLN A 354 -18.86 -26.36 -24.97
C GLN A 354 -17.73 -25.47 -24.42
N THR A 355 -17.96 -24.17 -24.31
CA THR A 355 -16.95 -23.15 -23.93
C THR A 355 -17.15 -22.57 -22.52
N SER A 356 -18.30 -22.78 -21.90
CA SER A 356 -18.64 -22.30 -20.56
C SER A 356 -19.56 -23.29 -19.84
N LEU A 357 -19.47 -23.36 -18.50
CA LEU A 357 -20.40 -24.15 -17.68
C LEU A 357 -21.54 -23.25 -17.21
N VAL A 358 -22.79 -23.66 -17.44
CA VAL A 358 -23.96 -23.00 -16.84
C VAL A 358 -24.34 -23.75 -15.57
N LEU A 359 -24.52 -23.01 -14.48
CA LEU A 359 -24.95 -23.51 -13.17
C LEU A 359 -26.26 -22.84 -12.79
N LYS A 360 -27.21 -23.61 -12.26
CA LYS A 360 -28.44 -23.11 -11.64
C LYS A 360 -28.17 -22.52 -10.25
N ALA A 361 -29.12 -21.75 -9.72
CA ALA A 361 -29.04 -21.12 -8.40
C ALA A 361 -28.90 -22.11 -7.22
N ASP A 362 -29.28 -23.38 -7.41
CA ASP A 362 -29.16 -24.48 -6.43
C ASP A 362 -27.88 -25.33 -6.60
N GLU A 363 -27.13 -25.12 -7.68
CA GLU A 363 -25.91 -25.89 -8.01
C GLU A 363 -24.62 -25.23 -7.49
N TYR A 364 -24.69 -23.97 -7.03
CA TYR A 364 -23.60 -23.26 -6.34
C TYR A 364 -24.08 -22.62 -5.03
N GLN A 365 -23.15 -22.22 -4.16
CA GLN A 365 -23.46 -21.65 -2.84
C GLN A 365 -22.63 -20.39 -2.48
N ASP A 366 -21.49 -20.15 -3.13
CA ASP A 366 -20.64 -18.97 -2.91
C ASP A 366 -19.82 -18.64 -4.18
N ILE A 367 -19.48 -17.36 -4.37
CA ILE A 367 -18.65 -16.86 -5.48
C ILE A 367 -17.64 -15.84 -4.90
N GLN A 368 -16.35 -16.15 -5.00
CA GLN A 368 -15.27 -15.28 -4.56
C GLN A 368 -14.55 -14.68 -5.78
N ARG A 369 -14.82 -13.40 -6.08
CA ARG A 369 -14.29 -12.73 -7.27
C ARG A 369 -12.78 -12.54 -7.22
N GLU A 370 -12.16 -12.67 -8.38
CA GLU A 370 -10.75 -12.33 -8.63
C GLU A 370 -9.74 -13.00 -7.67
N THR A 371 -10.03 -14.24 -7.27
CA THR A 371 -9.22 -15.05 -6.34
C THR A 371 -8.25 -16.00 -7.02
N TRP A 372 -8.47 -16.35 -8.29
CA TRP A 372 -7.55 -17.21 -9.04
C TRP A 372 -6.76 -16.40 -10.06
N MET A 373 -5.43 -16.54 -10.05
CA MET A 373 -4.51 -15.72 -10.84
C MET A 373 -3.49 -16.61 -11.54
N THR A 374 -3.45 -16.58 -12.88
CA THR A 374 -2.49 -17.35 -13.69
C THR A 374 -1.55 -16.40 -14.43
N PHE A 375 -0.25 -16.47 -14.15
CA PHE A 375 0.79 -15.62 -14.76
C PHE A 375 1.63 -16.42 -15.77
N TYR A 376 2.04 -15.74 -16.84
CA TYR A 376 2.85 -16.30 -17.93
C TYR A 376 4.18 -15.56 -17.99
N LEU A 377 5.25 -16.21 -17.51
CA LEU A 377 6.58 -15.63 -17.31
C LEU A 377 7.27 -15.31 -18.64
N ASP A 378 8.12 -14.29 -18.65
CA ASP A 378 8.93 -13.95 -19.83
C ASP A 378 10.08 -14.95 -19.99
N PRO A 379 10.20 -15.69 -21.11
CA PRO A 379 11.29 -16.65 -21.32
C PRO A 379 12.69 -16.02 -21.39
N ARG A 380 12.79 -14.69 -21.47
CA ARG A 380 14.06 -13.96 -21.38
C ARG A 380 14.53 -13.82 -19.94
N ALA A 381 13.63 -13.82 -18.96
CA ALA A 381 13.89 -13.46 -17.58
C ALA A 381 14.94 -14.37 -16.93
N LYS A 382 15.91 -13.74 -16.25
CA LYS A 382 17.08 -14.41 -15.66
C LYS A 382 17.48 -13.74 -14.37
N TRP A 383 18.04 -14.54 -13.47
CA TRP A 383 18.84 -14.07 -12.35
C TRP A 383 20.16 -13.45 -12.83
N SER A 384 20.78 -12.65 -11.97
CA SER A 384 22.04 -11.94 -12.21
C SER A 384 23.28 -12.85 -12.38
N ASP A 385 23.16 -14.15 -12.14
CA ASP A 385 24.18 -15.16 -12.50
C ASP A 385 23.95 -15.79 -13.89
N GLY A 386 22.91 -15.36 -14.60
CA GLY A 386 22.51 -15.85 -15.92
C GLY A 386 21.56 -17.06 -15.90
N THR A 387 21.22 -17.62 -14.73
CA THR A 387 20.25 -18.71 -14.64
C THR A 387 18.82 -18.23 -14.96
N PRO A 388 17.97 -19.02 -15.64
CA PRO A 388 16.60 -18.61 -15.96
C PRO A 388 15.75 -18.40 -14.71
N PHE A 389 14.88 -17.39 -14.73
CA PHE A 389 13.82 -17.20 -13.75
C PHE A 389 12.61 -18.06 -14.12
N THR A 390 12.06 -18.84 -13.19
CA THR A 390 11.03 -19.85 -13.47
C THR A 390 9.91 -19.89 -12.41
N SER A 391 8.83 -20.61 -12.74
CA SER A 391 7.78 -20.93 -11.77
C SER A 391 8.27 -21.76 -10.57
N THR A 392 9.40 -22.46 -10.70
CA THR A 392 10.07 -23.18 -9.61
C THR A 392 10.58 -22.21 -8.54
N ASP A 393 11.15 -21.08 -8.94
CA ASP A 393 11.62 -20.04 -8.02
C ASP A 393 10.44 -19.43 -7.24
N LEU A 394 9.31 -19.19 -7.91
CA LEU A 394 8.09 -18.69 -7.28
C LEU A 394 7.49 -19.70 -6.29
N LYS A 395 7.48 -21.00 -6.64
CA LYS A 395 7.05 -22.07 -5.72
C LYS A 395 7.98 -22.20 -4.51
N PHE A 396 9.29 -22.02 -4.71
CA PHE A 396 10.27 -21.95 -3.63
C PHE A 396 10.04 -20.70 -2.75
N ALA A 397 9.76 -19.53 -3.32
CA ALA A 397 9.40 -18.32 -2.57
C ALA A 397 8.19 -18.54 -1.67
N PHE A 398 7.13 -19.17 -2.20
CA PHE A 398 5.94 -19.51 -1.42
C PHE A 398 6.24 -20.46 -0.25
N ALA A 399 7.10 -21.46 -0.44
CA ALA A 399 7.57 -22.33 0.64
C ALA A 399 8.45 -21.60 1.68
N VAL A 400 9.29 -20.66 1.24
CA VAL A 400 10.13 -19.81 2.11
C VAL A 400 9.27 -18.88 2.97
N LEU A 401 8.27 -18.23 2.40
CA LEU A 401 7.38 -17.31 3.12
C LEU A 401 6.52 -18.05 4.15
N ASN A 402 5.98 -19.22 3.81
CA ASN A 402 5.19 -20.05 4.73
C ASN A 402 6.02 -20.74 5.84
N ASN A 403 7.35 -20.77 5.72
CA ASN A 403 8.21 -21.34 6.75
C ASN A 403 8.30 -20.41 7.97
N ILE A 404 7.68 -20.81 9.09
CA ILE A 404 7.65 -20.05 10.36
C ILE A 404 9.03 -19.88 11.02
N THR A 405 10.08 -20.51 10.51
CA THR A 405 11.47 -20.34 10.99
C THR A 405 12.34 -19.47 10.08
N VAL A 406 11.76 -18.90 9.01
CA VAL A 406 12.36 -17.78 8.29
C VAL A 406 11.93 -16.48 8.98
N ASP A 407 12.84 -15.52 9.15
CA ASP A 407 12.60 -14.26 9.88
C ASP A 407 11.81 -13.23 9.05
N CYS A 408 10.70 -13.67 8.44
CA CYS A 408 9.92 -12.93 7.44
C CYS A 408 8.51 -12.51 7.88
N ASP A 409 8.20 -12.52 9.19
CA ASP A 409 6.86 -12.25 9.76
C ASP A 409 6.10 -11.06 9.12
N ALA A 410 6.82 -9.96 8.88
CA ALA A 410 6.27 -8.74 8.26
C ALA A 410 5.80 -8.98 6.82
N VAL A 411 6.52 -9.82 6.05
CA VAL A 411 6.13 -10.22 4.68
C VAL A 411 5.05 -11.30 4.75
N ARG A 412 5.23 -12.33 5.60
CA ARG A 412 4.32 -13.47 5.73
C ARG A 412 2.89 -13.05 6.02
N THR A 413 2.67 -11.98 6.80
CA THR A 413 1.34 -11.43 7.06
C THR A 413 0.59 -11.06 5.78
N TYR A 414 1.25 -10.36 4.83
CA TYR A 414 0.65 -9.96 3.55
C TYR A 414 0.41 -11.14 2.58
N TYR A 415 1.21 -12.20 2.68
CA TYR A 415 1.07 -13.41 1.87
C TYR A 415 0.28 -14.54 2.54
N SER A 416 -0.22 -14.35 3.77
CA SER A 416 -0.94 -15.38 4.51
C SER A 416 -2.29 -15.77 3.91
N ASP A 417 -2.86 -14.92 3.05
CA ASP A 417 -4.04 -15.18 2.22
C ASP A 417 -3.71 -15.74 0.82
N LEU A 418 -2.43 -15.85 0.42
CA LEU A 418 -2.06 -16.69 -0.71
C LEU A 418 -2.05 -18.15 -0.22
N THR A 419 -2.92 -18.99 -0.78
CA THR A 419 -3.22 -20.34 -0.25
C THR A 419 -2.73 -21.49 -1.11
N ASP A 420 -2.37 -21.23 -2.37
CA ASP A 420 -1.81 -22.23 -3.28
C ASP A 420 -0.93 -21.55 -4.32
N LEU A 421 0.10 -22.26 -4.79
CA LEU A 421 0.97 -21.84 -5.88
C LEU A 421 1.43 -23.05 -6.70
N ASP A 422 0.79 -23.25 -7.84
CA ASP A 422 1.07 -24.31 -8.80
C ASP A 422 2.06 -23.85 -9.88
N ALA A 423 3.21 -24.53 -9.93
CA ALA A 423 4.16 -24.41 -11.04
C ALA A 423 3.72 -25.32 -12.20
N LEU A 424 2.74 -24.85 -12.99
CA LEU A 424 2.08 -25.63 -14.05
C LEU A 424 3.01 -25.98 -15.23
N SER A 425 3.96 -25.09 -15.53
CA SER A 425 5.11 -25.35 -16.40
C SER A 425 6.24 -24.38 -16.02
N PRO A 426 7.49 -24.52 -16.54
CA PRO A 426 8.58 -23.60 -16.19
C PRO A 426 8.28 -22.11 -16.37
N LEU A 427 7.34 -21.77 -17.28
CA LEU A 427 6.93 -20.40 -17.60
C LEU A 427 5.46 -20.09 -17.26
N VAL A 428 4.73 -21.00 -16.62
CA VAL A 428 3.33 -20.77 -16.21
C VAL A 428 3.16 -21.12 -14.75
N VAL A 429 2.64 -20.15 -13.99
CA VAL A 429 2.36 -20.28 -12.56
C VAL A 429 0.92 -19.88 -12.28
N ARG A 430 0.24 -20.63 -11.41
CA ARG A 430 -1.12 -20.30 -10.95
C ARG A 430 -1.11 -20.13 -9.43
N MET A 431 -1.91 -19.19 -8.97
CA MET A 431 -2.03 -18.77 -7.57
C MET A 431 -3.50 -18.75 -7.16
N ARG A 432 -3.79 -19.16 -5.93
CA ARG A 432 -5.12 -19.03 -5.30
C ARG A 432 -5.06 -18.13 -4.06
N TYR A 433 -5.67 -16.96 -4.15
CA TYR A 433 -5.94 -16.10 -3.00
C TYR A 433 -7.15 -16.63 -2.21
N ARG A 434 -7.15 -16.51 -0.88
CA ARG A 434 -8.12 -17.15 0.02
C ARG A 434 -9.56 -16.71 -0.24
N GLN A 435 -9.75 -15.42 -0.47
CA GLN A 435 -11.06 -14.75 -0.47
C GLN A 435 -11.01 -13.49 -1.32
N GLN A 436 -12.18 -12.99 -1.73
CA GLN A 436 -12.31 -11.76 -2.49
C GLN A 436 -11.71 -10.57 -1.72
N TYR A 437 -10.71 -9.91 -2.32
CA TYR A 437 -9.98 -8.81 -1.68
C TYR A 437 -9.36 -7.87 -2.72
N PHE A 438 -9.57 -6.56 -2.57
CA PHE A 438 -9.19 -5.58 -3.60
C PHE A 438 -7.68 -5.48 -3.90
N LYS A 439 -6.81 -5.96 -3.00
CA LYS A 439 -5.36 -6.06 -3.20
C LYS A 439 -4.85 -7.47 -3.52
N ALA A 440 -5.73 -8.46 -3.74
CA ALA A 440 -5.30 -9.82 -4.08
C ALA A 440 -4.33 -9.85 -5.28
N PHE A 441 -4.62 -9.04 -6.30
CA PHE A 441 -3.74 -8.88 -7.46
C PHE A 441 -2.38 -8.25 -7.11
N GLU A 442 -2.38 -7.14 -6.37
CA GLU A 442 -1.17 -6.39 -5.94
C GLU A 442 -0.20 -7.28 -5.15
N PHE A 443 -0.71 -8.14 -4.26
CA PHE A 443 0.10 -9.09 -3.52
C PHE A 443 0.54 -10.27 -4.39
N GLY A 444 -0.37 -10.93 -5.12
CA GLY A 444 0.01 -12.08 -5.96
C GLY A 444 1.00 -11.73 -7.07
N ALA A 445 0.91 -10.54 -7.68
CA ALA A 445 1.92 -10.04 -8.61
C ALA A 445 3.22 -9.62 -7.90
N GLY A 446 3.10 -9.10 -6.67
CA GLY A 446 4.21 -8.61 -5.85
C GLY A 446 5.19 -9.69 -5.37
N ILE A 447 4.82 -10.98 -5.37
CA ILE A 447 5.65 -12.07 -4.82
C ILE A 447 7.03 -12.19 -5.49
N GLY A 448 7.18 -11.72 -6.74
CA GLY A 448 8.48 -11.65 -7.43
C GLY A 448 9.55 -10.89 -6.63
N LEU A 449 9.18 -9.77 -5.98
CA LEU A 449 10.09 -8.98 -5.13
C LEU A 449 10.62 -9.75 -3.92
N TYR A 450 9.92 -10.82 -3.55
CA TYR A 450 10.19 -11.67 -2.39
C TYR A 450 10.69 -13.07 -2.80
N THR A 451 11.02 -13.25 -4.09
CA THR A 451 11.44 -14.54 -4.63
C THR A 451 12.96 -14.70 -4.51
N PRO A 452 13.45 -15.77 -3.85
CA PRO A 452 14.85 -16.15 -3.88
C PRO A 452 15.16 -17.15 -5.02
N PRO A 453 16.39 -17.15 -5.57
CA PRO A 453 16.82 -18.04 -6.64
C PRO A 453 16.91 -19.51 -6.17
N PHE A 454 16.10 -20.40 -6.74
CA PHE A 454 16.02 -21.80 -6.29
C PHE A 454 17.33 -22.57 -6.54
N GLU A 455 17.88 -22.51 -7.75
CA GLU A 455 19.10 -23.27 -8.09
C GLU A 455 20.33 -22.82 -7.27
N PHE A 456 20.45 -21.53 -6.96
CA PHE A 456 21.49 -21.00 -6.07
C PHE A 456 21.40 -21.63 -4.67
N PHE A 457 20.22 -21.60 -4.05
CA PHE A 457 20.03 -22.18 -2.71
C PHE A 457 20.19 -23.71 -2.70
N LYS A 458 19.62 -24.39 -3.69
CA LYS A 458 19.78 -25.84 -3.94
C LYS A 458 21.25 -26.23 -4.11
N ASN A 459 22.08 -25.39 -4.72
CA ASN A 459 23.52 -25.66 -4.87
C ASN A 459 24.31 -25.32 -3.59
N ARG A 460 24.00 -24.21 -2.89
CA ARG A 460 24.63 -23.90 -1.59
C ARG A 460 24.40 -25.01 -0.56
N LEU A 461 23.18 -25.52 -0.46
CA LEU A 461 22.84 -26.62 0.47
C LEU A 461 23.71 -27.86 0.24
N LYS A 462 23.91 -28.30 -1.02
CA LYS A 462 24.79 -29.43 -1.36
C LYS A 462 26.24 -29.22 -0.92
N THR A 463 26.74 -27.98 -0.96
CA THR A 463 28.16 -27.67 -0.66
C THR A 463 28.48 -27.57 0.83
N GLN A 464 27.47 -27.40 1.69
CA GLN A 464 27.68 -27.24 3.15
C GLN A 464 27.58 -28.55 3.94
N THR A 465 27.26 -29.66 3.29
CA THR A 465 27.08 -30.97 3.95
C THR A 465 28.19 -31.94 3.58
N THR A 466 29.08 -32.25 4.53
CA THR A 466 30.11 -33.29 4.40
C THR A 466 29.58 -34.71 4.65
N GLU A 467 28.26 -34.89 4.73
CA GLU A 467 27.62 -36.21 4.74
C GLU A 467 27.41 -36.70 3.29
N PRO A 468 27.80 -37.94 2.95
CA PRO A 468 27.66 -38.45 1.59
C PRO A 468 26.18 -38.69 1.23
N ALA A 469 25.84 -38.30 -0.01
CA ALA A 469 24.52 -38.43 -0.64
C ALA A 469 23.37 -37.58 -0.03
N ILE A 470 23.34 -36.29 -0.40
CA ILE A 470 22.08 -35.50 -0.40
C ILE A 470 21.62 -35.18 -1.83
N THR A 471 21.40 -36.23 -2.60
CA THR A 471 20.56 -36.20 -3.80
C THR A 471 19.09 -36.27 -3.38
N GLY A 472 18.57 -35.18 -2.80
CA GLY A 472 17.21 -35.18 -2.24
C GLY A 472 16.66 -33.87 -1.68
N TYR A 473 17.39 -32.75 -1.71
CA TYR A 473 16.82 -31.44 -1.36
C TYR A 473 16.02 -30.85 -2.53
N GLU A 474 14.83 -31.39 -2.73
CA GLU A 474 13.66 -30.53 -2.94
C GLU A 474 13.36 -29.79 -1.62
N LEU A 475 12.78 -28.58 -1.68
CA LEU A 475 11.97 -28.10 -0.57
C LEU A 475 10.55 -28.65 -0.74
N THR A 476 10.40 -29.96 -0.58
CA THR A 476 9.09 -30.53 -0.30
C THR A 476 8.62 -30.06 1.07
N LEU A 477 7.31 -29.83 1.20
CA LEU A 477 6.67 -29.84 2.51
C LEU A 477 6.72 -31.27 3.07
N ASP A 478 6.58 -32.25 2.17
CA ASP A 478 6.52 -33.68 2.45
C ASP A 478 7.91 -34.28 2.73
N ARG A 479 8.18 -34.55 4.01
CA ARG A 479 8.30 -35.92 4.54
C ARG A 479 8.81 -35.93 5.97
N LEU A 480 7.89 -35.72 6.91
CA LEU A 480 7.69 -36.70 7.98
C LEU A 480 6.63 -37.72 7.48
N THR A 481 6.09 -38.57 8.36
CA THR A 481 4.84 -39.29 8.06
C THR A 481 3.64 -38.43 8.45
N GLU A 482 2.50 -38.59 7.76
CA GLU A 482 1.26 -37.80 8.00
C GLU A 482 0.90 -37.73 9.50
N ALA A 483 0.96 -38.88 10.19
CA ALA A 483 0.70 -39.01 11.63
C ALA A 483 1.68 -38.23 12.54
N GLU A 484 2.87 -37.88 12.07
CA GLU A 484 3.84 -37.04 12.79
C GLU A 484 3.63 -35.54 12.52
N GLU A 485 3.06 -35.19 11.37
CA GLU A 485 2.81 -33.80 10.96
C GLU A 485 1.55 -33.25 11.66
N ASP A 486 0.45 -33.99 11.60
CA ASP A 486 -0.82 -33.67 12.29
C ASP A 486 -0.64 -33.57 13.81
N ALA A 487 0.20 -34.43 14.38
CA ALA A 487 0.49 -34.44 15.82
C ALA A 487 1.20 -33.17 16.31
N GLN A 488 1.86 -32.39 15.44
CA GLN A 488 2.82 -31.38 15.89
C GLN A 488 2.66 -29.96 15.36
N LYS A 489 1.94 -29.70 14.25
CA LYS A 489 1.82 -28.35 13.62
C LYS A 489 3.18 -27.62 13.50
N LYS A 490 4.24 -28.33 13.09
CA LYS A 490 5.62 -27.82 13.07
C LYS A 490 6.30 -28.10 11.73
N VAL A 491 6.93 -27.08 11.16
CA VAL A 491 7.86 -27.20 10.03
C VAL A 491 8.81 -28.38 10.23
N SER A 492 9.07 -29.19 9.19
CA SER A 492 9.89 -30.39 9.26
C SER A 492 11.30 -30.13 9.81
N ALA A 493 12.00 -31.16 10.30
CA ALA A 493 13.37 -30.99 10.82
C ALA A 493 14.31 -30.37 9.76
N HIS A 494 14.11 -30.69 8.48
CA HIS A 494 14.81 -30.08 7.36
C HIS A 494 14.38 -28.64 7.10
N GLY A 495 13.07 -28.34 7.09
CA GLY A 495 12.58 -26.96 6.95
C GLY A 495 13.05 -26.02 8.06
N LYS A 496 13.19 -26.51 9.31
CA LYS A 496 13.75 -25.75 10.43
C LYS A 496 15.26 -25.51 10.31
N ARG A 497 16.01 -26.47 9.75
CA ARG A 497 17.43 -26.29 9.42
C ARG A 497 17.58 -25.27 8.29
N PHE A 498 16.76 -25.38 7.24
CA PHE A 498 16.73 -24.45 6.12
C PHE A 498 16.40 -23.02 6.54
N GLY A 499 15.35 -22.79 7.34
CA GLY A 499 14.95 -21.45 7.76
C GLY A 499 16.06 -20.73 8.53
N LYS A 500 16.67 -21.43 9.50
CA LYS A 500 17.84 -20.93 10.24
C LYS A 500 19.05 -20.66 9.34
N PHE A 501 19.30 -21.52 8.34
CA PHE A 501 20.35 -21.30 7.34
C PHE A 501 20.07 -20.06 6.48
N PHE A 502 18.85 -19.91 5.96
CA PHE A 502 18.43 -18.79 5.12
C PHE A 502 18.54 -17.43 5.85
N ASN A 503 18.15 -17.36 7.13
CA ASN A 503 18.28 -16.15 7.94
C ASN A 503 19.76 -15.76 8.20
N LEU A 504 20.69 -16.73 8.11
CA LEU A 504 22.11 -16.56 8.45
C LEU A 504 23.06 -16.61 7.24
N ASP A 505 22.58 -16.94 6.04
CA ASP A 505 23.43 -17.07 4.84
C ASP A 505 23.94 -15.70 4.37
N THR A 506 25.14 -15.33 4.83
CA THR A 506 25.75 -14.03 4.53
C THR A 506 26.00 -13.81 3.04
N ALA A 507 26.12 -14.86 2.23
CA ALA A 507 26.25 -14.73 0.79
C ALA A 507 25.00 -14.09 0.17
N TYR A 508 23.82 -14.68 0.37
CA TYR A 508 22.57 -14.07 -0.12
C TYR A 508 22.14 -12.82 0.66
N ASN A 509 22.40 -12.78 1.97
CA ASN A 509 21.96 -11.67 2.82
C ASN A 509 22.81 -10.39 2.66
N GLN A 510 24.00 -10.47 2.07
CA GLN A 510 24.84 -9.30 1.73
C GLN A 510 24.96 -9.06 0.23
N THR A 511 24.90 -10.09 -0.60
CA THR A 511 25.00 -10.01 -2.07
C THR A 511 23.88 -10.86 -2.70
N PRO A 512 22.60 -10.49 -2.54
CA PRO A 512 21.49 -11.23 -3.13
C PRO A 512 21.59 -11.21 -4.67
N LEU A 513 21.43 -12.37 -5.29
CA LEU A 513 21.11 -12.43 -6.72
C LEU A 513 19.69 -11.90 -6.92
N GLY A 514 19.46 -11.27 -8.05
CA GLY A 514 18.16 -10.73 -8.44
C GLY A 514 18.01 -10.70 -9.95
N THR A 515 16.80 -10.43 -10.44
CA THR A 515 16.54 -10.36 -11.88
C THR A 515 16.78 -8.97 -12.49
N GLY A 516 16.90 -7.94 -11.64
CA GLY A 516 16.85 -6.53 -12.00
C GLY A 516 18.05 -5.94 -12.76
N PRO A 517 17.91 -4.65 -13.15
CA PRO A 517 18.90 -3.95 -13.96
C PRO A 517 20.21 -3.58 -13.22
N TYR A 518 20.28 -3.76 -11.90
CA TYR A 518 21.50 -3.56 -11.11
C TYR A 518 21.79 -4.74 -10.17
N MET A 519 23.07 -4.98 -9.93
CA MET A 519 23.62 -6.07 -9.10
C MET A 519 24.40 -5.48 -7.92
N VAL A 520 24.48 -6.17 -6.79
CA VAL A 520 25.32 -5.72 -5.67
C VAL A 520 26.81 -5.92 -6.01
N GLU A 521 27.54 -4.82 -6.18
CA GLU A 521 28.99 -4.83 -6.40
C GLU A 521 29.74 -4.99 -5.07
N SER A 522 29.38 -4.19 -4.06
CA SER A 522 29.97 -4.29 -2.72
C SER A 522 29.11 -3.62 -1.64
N TRP A 523 29.29 -4.07 -0.39
CA TRP A 523 28.73 -3.43 0.79
C TRP A 523 29.85 -3.13 1.80
N LYS A 524 30.19 -1.84 1.93
CA LYS A 524 31.11 -1.33 2.95
C LYS A 524 30.27 -0.99 4.18
N LYS A 525 30.32 -1.85 5.20
CA LYS A 525 29.55 -1.67 6.44
C LYS A 525 29.77 -0.28 7.04
N THR A 526 28.69 0.29 7.58
CA THR A 526 28.56 1.67 8.09
C THR A 526 28.91 2.83 7.14
N ASP A 527 29.33 2.58 5.89
CA ASP A 527 29.67 3.60 4.88
C ASP A 527 28.72 3.61 3.67
N ARG A 528 28.66 2.53 2.88
CA ARG A 528 27.84 2.47 1.66
C ARG A 528 27.54 1.07 1.12
N VAL A 529 26.45 0.97 0.34
CA VAL A 529 26.24 -0.08 -0.66
C VAL A 529 26.54 0.49 -2.05
N ILE A 530 27.18 -0.31 -2.90
CA ILE A 530 27.40 -0.02 -4.33
C ILE A 530 26.66 -1.08 -5.14
N LEU A 531 25.79 -0.64 -6.04
CA LEU A 531 25.21 -1.48 -7.07
C LEU A 531 25.84 -1.14 -8.43
N SER A 532 26.23 -2.13 -9.21
CA SER A 532 26.71 -1.98 -10.59
C SER A 532 25.61 -2.35 -11.58
N ARG A 533 25.61 -1.74 -12.77
CA ARG A 533 24.63 -2.04 -13.83
C ARG A 533 24.82 -3.46 -14.36
N ASN A 534 23.74 -4.19 -14.46
CA ASN A 534 23.69 -5.49 -15.12
C ASN A 534 23.65 -5.29 -16.65
N ASP A 535 24.81 -5.21 -17.31
CA ASP A 535 24.86 -5.10 -18.77
C ASP A 535 24.44 -6.39 -19.52
N SER A 536 24.11 -7.47 -18.78
CA SER A 536 23.45 -8.67 -19.30
C SER A 536 21.96 -8.77 -18.89
N TYR A 537 21.36 -7.68 -18.39
CA TYR A 537 19.96 -7.63 -17.97
C TYR A 537 19.01 -8.04 -19.10
N TRP A 538 18.00 -8.83 -18.73
CA TRP A 538 17.17 -9.59 -19.66
C TRP A 538 16.18 -8.75 -20.48
N LEU A 539 15.97 -7.49 -20.08
CA LEU A 539 15.06 -6.53 -20.69
C LEU A 539 15.85 -5.25 -21.07
N PRO A 540 16.68 -5.25 -22.14
CA PRO A 540 17.65 -4.20 -22.43
C PRO A 540 17.11 -2.76 -22.41
N GLU A 541 15.86 -2.59 -22.84
CA GLU A 541 15.11 -1.33 -22.83
C GLU A 541 14.97 -0.70 -21.42
N ARG A 542 15.12 -1.49 -20.35
CA ARG A 542 15.07 -1.05 -18.94
C ARG A 542 16.38 -1.29 -18.16
N SER A 543 17.49 -1.52 -18.86
CA SER A 543 18.81 -1.81 -18.24
C SER A 543 19.44 -0.66 -17.43
N GLY A 544 18.81 0.51 -17.36
CA GLY A 544 19.35 1.71 -16.71
C GLY A 544 20.51 2.35 -17.47
N TYR A 545 20.83 3.61 -17.15
CA TYR A 545 21.88 4.36 -17.84
C TYR A 545 23.18 4.49 -17.03
N LEU A 546 23.11 4.74 -15.72
CA LEU A 546 24.30 4.86 -14.88
C LEU A 546 25.03 3.52 -14.76
N ASP A 547 26.37 3.53 -14.69
CA ASP A 547 27.22 2.37 -14.44
C ASP A 547 27.09 1.90 -12.98
N LYS A 548 27.00 2.83 -12.02
CA LYS A 548 26.86 2.51 -10.58
C LYS A 548 25.83 3.38 -9.85
N LEU A 549 25.07 2.75 -8.95
CA LEU A 549 24.21 3.41 -7.96
C LEU A 549 24.86 3.24 -6.58
N ILE A 550 25.25 4.33 -5.93
CA ILE A 550 25.99 4.31 -4.66
C ILE A 550 25.13 4.90 -3.55
N PHE A 551 24.80 4.08 -2.55
CA PHE A 551 23.92 4.42 -1.44
C PHE A 551 24.76 4.64 -0.19
N ARG A 552 25.05 5.90 0.16
CA ARG A 552 25.94 6.27 1.27
C ARG A 552 25.17 6.62 2.54
N PHE A 553 25.57 6.07 3.67
CA PHE A 553 24.87 6.19 4.94
C PHE A 553 25.32 7.44 5.71
N LEU A 554 24.50 8.49 5.70
CA LEU A 554 24.72 9.75 6.40
C LEU A 554 23.45 10.10 7.22
N PRO A 555 23.35 9.67 8.49
CA PRO A 555 22.14 9.86 9.29
C PRO A 555 21.76 11.31 9.55
N ASP A 556 22.74 12.17 9.85
CA ASP A 556 22.53 13.60 10.12
C ASP A 556 22.40 14.45 8.84
N ASN A 557 21.42 15.36 8.84
CA ASN A 557 21.15 16.28 7.72
C ASN A 557 22.24 17.35 7.55
N THR A 558 22.94 17.75 8.63
CA THR A 558 24.03 18.73 8.59
C THR A 558 25.25 18.16 7.86
N THR A 559 25.68 16.97 8.27
CA THR A 559 26.74 16.17 7.65
C THR A 559 26.41 15.86 6.19
N ALA A 560 25.17 15.49 5.89
CA ALA A 560 24.72 15.28 4.51
C ALA A 560 24.89 16.53 3.62
N LEU A 561 24.55 17.72 4.11
CA LEU A 561 24.76 18.98 3.38
C LEU A 561 26.24 19.32 3.20
N GLN A 562 27.08 19.01 4.19
CA GLN A 562 28.54 19.18 4.10
C GLN A 562 29.14 18.23 3.04
N SER A 563 28.73 16.96 3.01
CA SER A 563 29.12 16.02 1.95
C SER A 563 28.63 16.45 0.57
N LEU A 564 27.42 17.02 0.44
CA LEU A 564 26.92 17.57 -0.83
C LEU A 564 27.80 18.74 -1.29
N ARG A 565 28.11 19.68 -0.39
CA ARG A 565 29.00 20.82 -0.65
C ARG A 565 30.41 20.40 -1.07
N ALA A 566 30.95 19.35 -0.45
CA ALA A 566 32.24 18.77 -0.80
C ALA A 566 32.22 17.97 -2.12
N GLY A 567 31.04 17.64 -2.65
CA GLY A 567 30.89 16.79 -3.85
C GLY A 567 31.08 15.30 -3.56
N GLU A 568 31.00 14.87 -2.31
CA GLU A 568 31.09 13.46 -1.91
C GLU A 568 29.74 12.71 -1.97
N ILE A 569 28.65 13.43 -2.24
CA ILE A 569 27.36 12.90 -2.65
C ILE A 569 26.82 13.73 -3.82
N ASP A 570 26.08 13.10 -4.71
CA ASP A 570 25.40 13.69 -5.86
C ASP A 570 23.97 14.11 -5.56
N PHE A 571 23.28 13.34 -4.72
CA PHE A 571 21.86 13.53 -4.39
C PHE A 571 21.63 13.43 -2.88
N ASN A 572 21.31 14.55 -2.26
CA ASN A 572 20.89 14.63 -0.86
C ASN A 572 19.36 14.46 -0.77
N TYR A 573 18.90 13.24 -0.48
CA TYR A 573 17.50 12.92 -0.20
C TYR A 573 17.16 13.18 1.28
N ARG A 574 15.92 13.65 1.55
CA ARG A 574 15.39 14.02 2.88
C ARG A 574 16.15 15.17 3.54
N MET A 575 16.09 16.34 2.90
CA MET A 575 16.49 17.61 3.52
C MET A 575 15.40 18.13 4.45
N ASP A 576 15.77 18.91 5.47
CA ASP A 576 14.79 19.59 6.34
C ASP A 576 14.14 20.79 5.62
N PRO A 577 12.87 21.15 5.93
CA PRO A 577 12.19 22.30 5.32
C PRO A 577 12.96 23.62 5.48
N GLU A 578 13.59 23.85 6.63
CA GLU A 578 14.38 25.05 6.89
C GLU A 578 15.71 25.05 6.11
N GLN A 579 16.39 23.91 6.06
CA GLN A 579 17.61 23.70 5.27
C GLN A 579 17.35 23.89 3.77
N PHE A 580 16.26 23.30 3.27
CA PHE A 580 15.83 23.43 1.88
C PHE A 580 15.42 24.86 1.53
N THR A 581 14.83 25.61 2.47
CA THR A 581 14.26 26.94 2.20
C THR A 581 15.23 28.08 2.50
N LYS A 582 15.82 28.14 3.70
CA LYS A 582 16.66 29.24 4.20
C LYS A 582 18.14 29.05 3.88
N ASP A 583 18.74 27.92 4.23
CA ASP A 583 20.19 27.70 3.99
C ASP A 583 20.50 27.70 2.49
N LEU A 584 19.50 27.34 1.68
CA LEU A 584 19.49 27.42 0.22
C LEU A 584 18.51 28.48 -0.32
N ALA A 585 18.29 29.57 0.43
CA ALA A 585 17.70 30.81 -0.09
C ALA A 585 18.76 31.59 -0.86
N GLY A 586 18.43 32.09 -2.06
CA GLY A 586 19.38 32.79 -2.93
C GLY A 586 20.74 32.07 -3.07
N PRO A 587 20.73 30.73 -3.31
CA PRO A 587 21.69 29.77 -2.77
C PRO A 587 23.17 30.15 -2.98
N PRO A 588 24.09 29.74 -2.09
CA PRO A 588 25.51 30.07 -2.22
C PRO A 588 26.10 29.54 -3.55
N ASP A 589 27.15 30.16 -4.06
CA ASP A 589 27.58 29.94 -5.46
C ASP A 589 28.01 28.49 -5.72
N TRP A 590 28.68 27.84 -4.74
CA TRP A 590 28.99 26.40 -4.79
C TRP A 590 27.76 25.51 -5.04
N PHE A 591 26.58 25.96 -4.63
CA PHE A 591 25.31 25.29 -4.88
C PHE A 591 24.77 25.68 -6.27
N LYS A 592 24.66 26.98 -6.59
CA LYS A 592 24.19 27.46 -7.91
C LYS A 592 24.97 26.83 -9.08
N ASP A 593 26.27 26.67 -8.91
CA ASP A 593 27.18 26.17 -9.93
C ASP A 593 26.97 24.69 -10.24
N LYS A 594 26.43 23.90 -9.30
CA LYS A 594 26.44 22.43 -9.37
C LYS A 594 25.11 21.75 -9.12
N PHE A 595 24.22 22.30 -8.30
CA PHE A 595 23.08 21.59 -7.72
C PHE A 595 21.73 22.28 -7.98
N ILE A 596 20.67 21.48 -8.09
CA ILE A 596 19.28 21.87 -8.25
C ILE A 596 18.49 21.39 -7.02
N LYS A 597 17.51 22.18 -6.56
CA LYS A 597 16.56 21.78 -5.51
C LYS A 597 15.36 21.06 -6.13
N ALA A 598 14.85 20.04 -5.44
CA ALA A 598 13.66 19.30 -5.83
C ALA A 598 12.75 19.02 -4.62
N ASP A 599 11.44 19.10 -4.85
CA ASP A 599 10.39 18.80 -3.87
C ASP A 599 9.23 18.06 -4.54
N TRP A 600 8.74 17.00 -3.88
CA TRP A 600 7.73 16.10 -4.47
C TRP A 600 6.84 15.44 -3.42
N TYR A 601 5.68 14.93 -3.85
CA TYR A 601 4.75 14.23 -2.96
C TYR A 601 4.88 12.72 -3.09
N THR A 602 5.09 12.04 -1.97
CA THR A 602 4.91 10.60 -1.81
C THR A 602 3.73 10.32 -0.87
N PRO A 603 3.14 9.11 -0.85
CA PRO A 603 1.95 8.86 -0.04
C PRO A 603 2.31 8.78 1.46
N ASN A 604 2.01 9.87 2.17
CA ASN A 604 2.26 10.04 3.59
C ASN A 604 1.23 10.97 4.25
N TYR A 605 1.08 10.87 5.58
CA TYR A 605 0.52 11.93 6.41
C TYR A 605 1.10 11.93 7.83
N GLY A 606 1.30 13.12 8.40
CA GLY A 606 1.62 13.31 9.82
C GLY A 606 0.37 13.36 10.70
N TYR A 607 0.50 12.94 11.97
CA TYR A 607 -0.61 12.96 12.94
C TYR A 607 -0.17 13.11 14.41
N TYR A 608 -1.06 13.61 15.25
CA TYR A 608 -1.09 13.27 16.69
C TYR A 608 -2.16 12.19 16.92
N CYS A 609 -1.87 11.21 17.75
CA CYS A 609 -2.76 10.11 18.09
C CYS A 609 -3.11 10.18 19.58
N TRP A 610 -4.41 10.29 19.87
CA TRP A 610 -4.96 10.29 21.21
C TRP A 610 -5.24 8.84 21.64
N ASN A 611 -4.86 8.44 22.86
CA ASN A 611 -5.19 7.10 23.37
C ASN A 611 -6.61 7.09 23.98
N LEU A 612 -7.61 6.62 23.24
CA LEU A 612 -9.03 6.61 23.65
C LEU A 612 -9.31 5.71 24.86
N ASN A 613 -8.36 4.91 25.34
CA ASN A 613 -8.47 4.25 26.64
C ASN A 613 -8.41 5.24 27.82
N ARG A 614 -7.69 6.36 27.68
CA ARG A 614 -7.51 7.36 28.74
C ARG A 614 -8.82 8.16 28.96
N PRO A 615 -9.19 8.53 30.20
CA PRO A 615 -10.47 9.18 30.50
C PRO A 615 -10.73 10.46 29.70
N TYR A 616 -9.68 11.27 29.47
CA TYR A 616 -9.75 12.54 28.74
C TYR A 616 -10.28 12.36 27.31
N PHE A 617 -9.72 11.41 26.57
CA PHE A 617 -9.91 11.29 25.12
C PHE A 617 -11.10 10.43 24.72
N LYS A 618 -11.88 9.90 25.68
CA LYS A 618 -13.14 9.19 25.38
C LYS A 618 -14.21 10.13 24.82
N ASP A 619 -14.27 11.36 25.33
CA ASP A 619 -15.23 12.37 24.92
C ASP A 619 -14.86 12.96 23.55
N GLN A 620 -15.78 12.90 22.58
CA GLN A 620 -15.57 13.42 21.23
C GLN A 620 -15.34 14.93 21.23
N ARG A 621 -15.98 15.67 22.15
CA ARG A 621 -15.83 17.13 22.26
C ARG A 621 -14.43 17.53 22.68
N VAL A 622 -13.80 16.76 23.58
CA VAL A 622 -12.40 16.97 23.98
C VAL A 622 -11.46 16.75 22.79
N ARG A 623 -11.63 15.66 22.03
CA ARG A 623 -10.81 15.40 20.83
C ARG A 623 -11.01 16.45 19.74
N MET A 624 -12.24 16.92 19.54
CA MET A 624 -12.58 17.99 18.60
C MET A 624 -11.98 19.34 19.02
N ALA A 625 -12.09 19.71 20.29
CA ALA A 625 -11.44 20.90 20.85
C ALA A 625 -9.91 20.84 20.70
N LEU A 626 -9.27 19.70 21.00
CA LEU A 626 -7.83 19.51 20.78
C LEU A 626 -7.42 19.67 19.31
N ALA A 627 -8.27 19.28 18.36
CA ALA A 627 -8.03 19.47 16.93
C ALA A 627 -8.11 20.94 16.47
N MET A 628 -8.86 21.77 17.20
CA MET A 628 -8.96 23.24 17.03
C MET A 628 -7.84 24.02 17.74
N LEU A 629 -7.05 23.38 18.61
CA LEU A 629 -5.98 24.03 19.39
C LEU A 629 -4.59 23.94 18.74
N PHE A 630 -4.52 23.55 17.45
CA PHE A 630 -3.30 23.56 16.67
C PHE A 630 -3.46 24.36 15.37
N GLU A 631 -2.74 25.48 15.26
CA GLU A 631 -2.80 26.43 14.14
C GLU A 631 -2.07 25.90 12.89
N LYS A 632 -2.72 24.96 12.19
CA LYS A 632 -2.14 24.20 11.07
C LYS A 632 -1.65 25.10 9.93
N GLU A 633 -2.42 26.12 9.54
CA GLU A 633 -2.00 27.04 8.47
C GLU A 633 -0.75 27.84 8.82
N ALA A 634 -0.68 28.41 10.03
CA ALA A 634 0.49 29.17 10.46
C ALA A 634 1.73 28.29 10.61
N PHE A 635 1.60 27.05 11.10
CA PHE A 635 2.73 26.13 11.16
C PHE A 635 3.18 25.69 9.76
N LEU A 636 2.24 25.34 8.86
CA LEU A 636 2.54 25.00 7.48
C LEU A 636 3.27 26.13 6.75
N LYS A 637 2.82 27.38 6.94
CA LYS A 637 3.42 28.59 6.36
C LYS A 637 4.78 28.94 6.96
N ASN A 638 4.88 28.98 8.29
CA ASN A 638 6.00 29.62 8.99
C ASN A 638 7.12 28.65 9.41
N LYS A 639 6.83 27.34 9.50
CA LYS A 639 7.81 26.29 9.87
C LYS A 639 8.04 25.25 8.76
N MET A 640 7.01 24.94 7.97
CA MET A 640 7.13 24.03 6.81
C MET A 640 7.28 24.78 5.46
N TYR A 641 7.22 26.11 5.44
CA TYR A 641 7.38 26.94 4.24
C TYR A 641 6.43 26.58 3.06
N ASN A 642 5.23 26.07 3.39
CA ASN A 642 4.25 25.50 2.46
C ASN A 642 4.73 24.26 1.67
N LEU A 643 5.71 23.52 2.18
CA LEU A 643 6.22 22.27 1.59
C LEU A 643 5.36 21.05 1.99
N GLY A 644 4.04 21.20 1.83
CA GLY A 644 3.04 20.17 2.12
C GLY A 644 1.61 20.68 1.96
N THR A 645 0.64 19.78 2.09
CA THR A 645 -0.80 20.08 2.04
C THR A 645 -1.46 19.60 3.34
N MET A 646 -2.37 20.41 3.92
CA MET A 646 -3.16 19.97 5.08
C MET A 646 -4.08 18.80 4.72
N VAL A 647 -4.28 17.89 5.68
CA VAL A 647 -5.17 16.73 5.54
C VAL A 647 -6.20 16.69 6.67
N SER A 648 -7.35 16.07 6.40
CA SER A 648 -8.46 15.84 7.34
C SER A 648 -8.70 14.36 7.65
N GLY A 649 -7.96 13.45 7.00
CA GLY A 649 -8.20 12.01 7.10
C GLY A 649 -7.00 11.14 6.79
N SER A 650 -7.25 9.83 6.80
CA SER A 650 -6.23 8.78 6.81
C SER A 650 -5.88 8.16 5.46
N GLN A 651 -6.54 8.55 4.37
CA GLN A 651 -6.18 8.13 3.02
C GLN A 651 -5.14 9.10 2.42
N TYR A 652 -4.42 8.69 1.38
CA TYR A 652 -3.48 9.57 0.70
C TYR A 652 -4.23 10.73 0.03
N TYR A 653 -3.82 11.98 0.30
CA TYR A 653 -4.46 13.19 -0.24
C TYR A 653 -4.53 13.21 -1.77
N PHE A 654 -3.65 12.50 -2.48
CA PHE A 654 -3.71 12.31 -3.93
C PHE A 654 -3.96 10.84 -4.29
N GLY A 655 -4.91 10.20 -3.62
CA GLY A 655 -5.38 8.83 -3.87
C GLY A 655 -6.90 8.75 -3.95
N PRO A 656 -7.46 7.71 -4.61
CA PRO A 656 -8.89 7.65 -4.95
C PRO A 656 -9.82 7.58 -3.74
N GLY A 657 -9.33 7.18 -2.56
CA GLY A 657 -10.10 7.12 -1.31
C GLY A 657 -10.20 8.44 -0.54
N TYR A 658 -9.62 9.55 -1.01
CA TYR A 658 -9.62 10.82 -0.26
C TYR A 658 -10.77 11.75 -0.66
N ASP A 659 -11.76 11.87 0.23
CA ASP A 659 -12.83 12.86 0.05
C ASP A 659 -12.32 14.31 0.21
N HIS A 660 -12.14 15.01 -0.91
CA HIS A 660 -11.76 16.43 -0.94
C HIS A 660 -12.88 17.41 -0.54
N SER A 661 -14.13 16.95 -0.38
CA SER A 661 -15.21 17.78 0.18
C SER A 661 -15.04 18.00 1.69
N VAL A 662 -14.39 17.08 2.41
CA VAL A 662 -13.99 17.26 3.80
C VAL A 662 -12.87 18.31 3.87
N LYS A 663 -13.11 19.41 4.59
CA LYS A 663 -12.09 20.40 4.93
C LYS A 663 -11.58 20.15 6.35
N SER A 664 -10.29 20.37 6.60
CA SER A 664 -9.73 20.27 7.95
C SER A 664 -10.48 21.18 8.92
N VAL A 665 -10.72 20.68 10.14
CA VAL A 665 -11.16 21.51 11.29
C VAL A 665 -10.18 22.67 11.46
N ASP A 666 -10.70 23.88 11.61
CA ASP A 666 -9.90 25.11 11.68
C ASP A 666 -9.36 25.40 13.09
N TYR A 667 -8.50 26.40 13.22
CA TYR A 667 -8.00 26.90 14.49
C TYR A 667 -9.03 27.80 15.17
N SER A 668 -9.53 27.38 16.34
CA SER A 668 -10.48 28.17 17.15
C SER A 668 -10.35 27.85 18.64
N PRO A 669 -9.46 28.54 19.39
CA PRO A 669 -9.36 28.42 20.84
C PRO A 669 -10.66 28.77 21.57
N GLU A 670 -11.49 29.63 20.98
CA GLU A 670 -12.79 30.04 21.52
C GLU A 670 -13.79 28.88 21.45
N THR A 671 -14.04 28.32 20.25
CA THR A 671 -14.90 27.13 20.08
C THR A 671 -14.37 25.92 20.86
N ALA A 672 -13.05 25.78 20.97
CA ALA A 672 -12.43 24.74 21.80
C ALA A 672 -12.79 24.88 23.29
N ARG A 673 -12.80 26.10 23.85
CA ARG A 673 -13.26 26.35 25.23
C ARG A 673 -14.74 26.00 25.40
N ASP A 674 -15.60 26.37 24.45
CA ASP A 674 -17.04 26.08 24.53
C ASP A 674 -17.33 24.57 24.49
N LEU A 675 -16.61 23.82 23.65
CA LEU A 675 -16.67 22.35 23.58
C LEU A 675 -16.15 21.69 24.87
N LEU A 676 -15.07 22.22 25.47
CA LEU A 676 -14.52 21.73 26.74
C LEU A 676 -15.48 22.01 27.91
N ALA A 677 -16.05 23.21 27.99
CA ALA A 677 -17.02 23.60 29.00
C ALA A 677 -18.33 22.79 28.88
N THR A 678 -18.82 22.56 27.65
CA THR A 678 -19.97 21.67 27.37
C THR A 678 -19.68 20.21 27.74
N ALA A 679 -18.42 19.79 27.61
CA ALA A 679 -17.94 18.52 28.13
C ALA A 679 -17.69 18.51 29.65
N GLY A 680 -17.94 19.61 30.38
CA GLY A 680 -17.77 19.72 31.83
C GLY A 680 -16.34 19.95 32.31
N TRP A 681 -15.39 20.28 31.42
CA TRP A 681 -14.02 20.64 31.77
C TRP A 681 -13.93 22.13 32.09
N ILE A 682 -13.83 22.45 33.39
CA ILE A 682 -13.85 23.82 33.91
C ILE A 682 -12.79 23.93 35.00
N ASP A 683 -12.05 25.05 35.06
CA ASP A 683 -11.19 25.32 36.23
C ASP A 683 -12.07 25.58 37.47
N THR A 684 -12.17 24.58 38.33
CA THR A 684 -13.02 24.62 39.54
C THR A 684 -12.25 25.11 40.78
N ASN A 685 -10.92 25.11 40.73
CA ASN A 685 -10.06 25.35 41.90
C ASN A 685 -9.25 26.68 41.80
N ARG A 686 -9.20 27.28 40.60
CA ARG A 686 -8.51 28.51 40.19
C ARG A 686 -6.98 28.42 40.12
N ASP A 687 -6.41 27.25 39.84
CA ASP A 687 -4.98 27.08 39.56
C ASP A 687 -4.61 27.24 38.08
N GLY A 688 -5.60 27.44 37.20
CA GLY A 688 -5.42 27.67 35.76
C GLY A 688 -5.47 26.40 34.90
N ILE A 689 -5.74 25.23 35.48
CA ILE A 689 -5.96 23.97 34.76
C ILE A 689 -7.45 23.60 34.80
N LEU A 690 -7.98 23.04 33.71
CA LEU A 690 -9.34 22.54 33.64
C LEU A 690 -9.48 21.21 34.41
N ASP A 691 -10.49 21.11 35.26
CA ASP A 691 -10.85 19.89 35.99
C ASP A 691 -12.21 19.36 35.51
N ARG A 692 -12.40 18.04 35.67
CA ARG A 692 -13.72 17.39 35.66
C ARG A 692 -13.72 16.24 36.66
N ASP A 693 -14.73 16.18 37.52
CA ASP A 693 -14.88 15.16 38.58
C ASP A 693 -13.65 15.00 39.51
N GLY A 694 -12.91 16.09 39.73
CA GLY A 694 -11.67 16.11 40.54
C GLY A 694 -10.43 15.57 39.83
N VAL A 695 -10.50 15.33 38.51
CA VAL A 695 -9.37 14.96 37.67
C VAL A 695 -8.99 16.13 36.77
N LYS A 696 -7.70 16.49 36.75
CA LYS A 696 -7.15 17.53 35.87
C LYS A 696 -7.00 17.07 34.44
N LEU A 697 -7.17 17.98 33.48
CA LEU A 697 -6.88 17.75 32.07
C LEU A 697 -5.36 17.87 31.81
N SER A 698 -4.60 16.90 32.33
CA SER A 698 -3.13 16.82 32.28
C SER A 698 -2.65 15.48 31.72
N PHE A 699 -1.73 15.48 30.74
CA PHE A 699 -1.29 14.27 30.03
C PHE A 699 0.13 14.32 29.42
N GLU A 700 0.71 13.14 29.16
CA GLU A 700 2.03 12.94 28.52
C GLU A 700 1.93 12.93 26.98
N ALA A 701 2.67 13.82 26.32
CA ALA A 701 2.98 13.74 24.89
C ALA A 701 4.36 13.08 24.69
N LEU A 702 4.33 11.80 24.33
CA LEU A 702 5.51 10.99 24.08
C LEU A 702 5.97 11.16 22.62
N ILE A 703 7.22 11.55 22.41
CA ILE A 703 7.80 11.82 21.08
C ILE A 703 9.18 11.15 20.90
N PRO A 704 9.56 10.72 19.68
CA PRO A 704 10.93 10.33 19.38
C PRO A 704 11.82 11.57 19.20
N PRO A 705 13.11 11.53 19.60
CA PRO A 705 14.06 12.62 19.39
C PRO A 705 14.56 12.69 17.94
N GLY A 706 15.23 13.80 17.59
CA GLY A 706 16.00 13.92 16.34
C GLY A 706 15.21 14.43 15.14
N ASN A 707 14.06 15.06 15.35
CA ASN A 707 13.30 15.72 14.28
C ASN A 707 12.85 17.13 14.76
N PRO A 708 13.56 18.21 14.36
CA PRO A 708 13.25 19.57 14.80
C PRO A 708 11.82 20.02 14.50
N VAL A 709 11.21 19.55 13.40
CA VAL A 709 9.82 19.84 13.05
C VAL A 709 8.84 19.22 14.04
N ILE A 710 9.13 18.03 14.56
CA ILE A 710 8.30 17.39 15.61
C ILE A 710 8.47 18.12 16.95
N ASP A 711 9.70 18.48 17.32
CA ASP A 711 10.01 19.25 18.52
C ASP A 711 9.30 20.63 18.53
N ASP A 712 9.47 21.43 17.48
CA ASP A 712 8.79 22.72 17.29
C ASP A 712 7.26 22.59 17.34
N ARG A 713 6.70 21.58 16.64
CA ARG A 713 5.26 21.35 16.56
C ARG A 713 4.66 21.03 17.93
N THR A 714 5.34 20.16 18.68
CA THR A 714 4.86 19.71 19.99
C THR A 714 5.03 20.80 21.05
N ALA A 715 6.09 21.60 20.98
CA ALA A 715 6.25 22.79 21.82
C ALA A 715 5.21 23.89 21.52
N LEU A 716 4.84 24.10 20.25
CA LEU A 716 3.76 25.02 19.89
C LEU A 716 2.41 24.52 20.44
N LEU A 717 2.09 23.23 20.25
CA LEU A 717 0.88 22.62 20.80
C LEU A 717 0.83 22.75 22.34
N GLN A 718 1.92 22.43 23.04
CA GLN A 718 2.04 22.59 24.50
C GLN A 718 1.71 24.02 24.95
N LYS A 719 2.24 25.02 24.25
CA LYS A 719 1.98 26.43 24.55
C LYS A 719 0.49 26.77 24.40
N THR A 720 -0.14 26.37 23.30
CA THR A 720 -1.55 26.69 23.03
C THR A 720 -2.51 25.96 23.96
N LEU A 721 -2.25 24.68 24.26
CA LEU A 721 -3.01 23.91 25.26
C LEU A 721 -2.98 24.61 26.62
N LYS A 722 -1.81 25.08 27.06
CA LYS A 722 -1.67 25.82 28.32
C LYS A 722 -2.41 27.16 28.34
N GLN A 723 -2.63 27.80 27.20
CA GLN A 723 -3.46 29.03 27.08
C GLN A 723 -4.98 28.75 27.16
N VAL A 724 -5.38 27.49 27.23
CA VAL A 724 -6.76 27.02 27.37
C VAL A 724 -6.93 26.17 28.64
N GLY A 725 -5.91 26.12 29.51
CA GLY A 725 -5.96 25.39 30.78
C GLY A 725 -5.75 23.88 30.65
N ILE A 726 -5.12 23.43 29.57
CA ILE A 726 -4.73 22.02 29.38
C ILE A 726 -3.23 21.90 29.63
N ASP A 727 -2.83 21.00 30.54
CA ASP A 727 -1.42 20.73 30.80
C ASP A 727 -0.93 19.55 29.95
N MET A 728 0.15 19.76 29.19
CA MET A 728 0.75 18.70 28.38
C MET A 728 2.25 18.64 28.65
N GLN A 729 2.74 17.47 29.07
CA GLN A 729 4.16 17.27 29.36
C GLN A 729 4.86 16.56 28.18
N ILE A 730 5.93 17.15 27.66
CA ILE A 730 6.67 16.59 26.51
C ILE A 730 7.74 15.62 26.99
N SER A 731 7.59 14.35 26.62
CA SER A 731 8.47 13.25 27.00
C SER A 731 9.22 12.75 25.76
N ARG A 732 10.55 12.68 25.83
CA ARG A 732 11.42 12.27 24.70
C ARG A 732 12.00 10.89 24.97
N MET A 733 11.83 9.96 24.03
CA MET A 733 12.21 8.56 24.22
C MET A 733 12.89 7.96 22.98
N GLU A 734 13.95 7.19 23.21
CA GLU A 734 14.66 6.44 22.16
C GLU A 734 13.69 5.53 21.38
N TRP A 735 13.92 5.38 20.07
CA TRP A 735 13.00 4.79 19.10
C TRP A 735 12.57 3.34 19.42
N ALA A 736 13.45 2.48 19.95
CA ALA A 736 13.08 1.12 20.33
C ALA A 736 12.14 1.13 21.55
N ALA A 737 12.48 1.89 22.60
CA ALA A 737 11.63 2.05 23.78
C ALA A 737 10.28 2.72 23.45
N PHE A 738 10.29 3.75 22.59
CA PHE A 738 9.11 4.43 22.07
C PHE A 738 8.18 3.45 21.33
N VAL A 739 8.74 2.62 20.43
CA VAL A 739 7.97 1.61 19.67
C VAL A 739 7.37 0.54 20.58
N GLU A 740 8.02 0.19 21.69
CA GLU A 740 7.45 -0.77 22.64
C GLU A 740 6.35 -0.17 23.53
N ARG A 741 6.48 1.08 24.01
CA ARG A 741 5.37 1.80 24.65
C ARG A 741 4.17 1.97 23.71
N LEU A 742 4.42 2.31 22.44
CA LEU A 742 3.40 2.41 21.38
C LEU A 742 2.64 1.10 21.19
N LYS A 743 3.35 -0.03 21.04
CA LYS A 743 2.73 -1.37 20.91
C LYS A 743 2.00 -1.81 22.18
N ALA A 744 2.49 -1.42 23.36
CA ALA A 744 1.86 -1.69 24.64
C ALA A 744 0.70 -0.72 24.97
N LYS A 745 0.46 0.28 24.11
CA LYS A 745 -0.55 1.34 24.29
C LYS A 745 -0.39 2.12 25.60
N ASP A 746 0.84 2.17 26.11
CA ASP A 746 1.22 2.97 27.27
C ASP A 746 1.74 4.34 26.83
N PHE A 747 0.79 5.22 26.53
CA PHE A 747 0.99 6.64 26.26
C PHE A 747 -0.34 7.36 26.42
N ASP A 748 -0.34 8.68 26.55
CA ASP A 748 -1.58 9.46 26.47
C ASP A 748 -1.72 10.03 25.06
N VAL A 749 -0.65 10.68 24.57
CA VAL A 749 -0.53 11.18 23.20
C VAL A 749 0.81 10.75 22.60
N VAL A 750 0.80 10.34 21.33
CA VAL A 750 2.02 10.17 20.51
C VAL A 750 1.91 10.97 19.21
N THR A 751 3.05 11.27 18.58
CA THR A 751 3.07 11.84 17.23
C THR A 751 4.06 11.14 16.31
N LEU A 752 3.61 10.91 15.08
CA LEU A 752 4.26 10.09 14.06
C LEU A 752 3.82 10.56 12.67
N SER A 753 4.36 9.90 11.64
CA SER A 753 3.78 9.91 10.29
C SER A 753 3.55 8.48 9.80
N TRP A 754 2.44 8.29 9.10
CA TRP A 754 2.20 7.11 8.27
C TRP A 754 2.75 7.36 6.86
N ALA A 755 3.25 6.30 6.24
CA ALA A 755 3.59 6.24 4.82
C ALA A 755 3.00 4.95 4.26
N MET A 756 2.50 5.00 3.03
CA MET A 756 1.41 4.12 2.57
C MET A 756 1.45 3.89 1.05
N PRO A 757 0.65 2.95 0.50
CA PRO A 757 0.29 2.93 -0.92
C PRO A 757 -0.78 3.98 -1.26
N VAL A 758 -0.94 4.28 -2.55
CA VAL A 758 -1.91 5.29 -3.08
C VAL A 758 -3.35 4.96 -2.72
N GLU A 759 -3.72 3.67 -2.74
CA GLU A 759 -4.94 3.16 -2.15
C GLU A 759 -4.57 2.15 -1.05
N SER A 760 -5.10 2.34 0.16
CA SER A 760 -4.70 1.60 1.36
C SER A 760 -5.86 0.84 2.00
N ASP A 761 -5.58 -0.37 2.52
CA ASP A 761 -6.52 -1.10 3.40
C ASP A 761 -6.52 -0.43 4.80
N PRO A 762 -7.66 0.15 5.25
CA PRO A 762 -7.74 0.82 6.54
C PRO A 762 -7.73 -0.12 7.77
N PHE A 763 -7.90 -1.45 7.59
CA PHE A 763 -8.12 -2.41 8.68
C PHE A 763 -7.01 -2.39 9.74
N GLN A 764 -5.75 -2.37 9.31
CA GLN A 764 -4.58 -2.38 10.20
C GLN A 764 -4.56 -1.19 11.19
N LEU A 765 -5.06 -0.02 10.78
CA LEU A 765 -5.00 1.22 11.56
C LEU A 765 -6.29 1.48 12.36
N TRP A 766 -7.44 1.10 11.82
CA TRP A 766 -8.74 1.63 12.28
C TRP A 766 -9.75 0.60 12.75
N HIS A 767 -9.54 -0.69 12.47
CA HIS A 767 -10.48 -1.73 12.88
C HIS A 767 -10.38 -2.02 14.39
N SER A 768 -11.53 -2.20 15.05
CA SER A 768 -11.65 -2.35 16.51
C SER A 768 -11.01 -3.61 17.09
N SER A 769 -10.83 -4.68 16.30
CA SER A 769 -10.01 -5.84 16.71
C SER A 769 -8.54 -5.48 16.97
N GLY A 770 -8.05 -4.39 16.37
CA GLY A 770 -6.76 -3.77 16.68
C GLY A 770 -6.77 -2.92 17.95
N ALA A 771 -7.93 -2.61 18.54
CA ALA A 771 -8.08 -1.57 19.55
C ALA A 771 -7.86 -2.03 21.01
N THR A 772 -8.05 -3.31 21.34
CA THR A 772 -7.95 -3.77 22.75
C THR A 772 -6.56 -3.54 23.36
N PRO A 773 -6.43 -3.34 24.69
CA PRO A 773 -5.13 -3.15 25.34
C PRO A 773 -4.15 -4.32 25.13
N GLU A 774 -4.66 -5.56 25.05
CA GLU A 774 -3.84 -6.75 24.74
C GLU A 774 -3.40 -6.81 23.26
N SER A 775 -4.09 -6.11 22.36
CA SER A 775 -3.79 -6.11 20.93
C SER A 775 -2.64 -5.15 20.61
N ARG A 776 -1.47 -5.72 20.32
CA ARG A 776 -0.22 -5.01 19.94
C ARG A 776 -0.21 -4.56 18.47
N GLY A 777 -1.40 -4.33 17.89
CA GLY A 777 -1.62 -3.90 16.51
C GLY A 777 -1.35 -2.41 16.27
N SER A 778 -1.57 -1.94 15.03
CA SER A 778 -1.27 -0.55 14.63
C SER A 778 -2.38 0.46 14.97
N ASN A 779 -3.57 0.01 15.39
CA ASN A 779 -4.61 0.84 16.02
C ASN A 779 -4.19 1.22 17.47
N ALA A 780 -3.08 1.96 17.58
CA ALA A 780 -2.46 2.34 18.84
C ALA A 780 -3.35 3.29 19.66
N GLY A 781 -4.07 4.20 18.99
CA GLY A 781 -5.04 5.09 19.62
C GLY A 781 -6.26 4.39 20.20
N SER A 782 -6.42 3.08 19.93
CA SER A 782 -7.51 2.24 20.45
C SER A 782 -8.90 2.75 20.05
N PHE A 783 -9.02 3.18 18.79
CA PHE A 783 -10.29 3.59 18.20
C PHE A 783 -11.14 2.36 17.89
N ALA A 784 -12.38 2.34 18.37
CA ALA A 784 -13.35 1.28 18.10
C ALA A 784 -14.69 1.92 17.74
N ASN A 785 -15.26 1.55 16.59
CA ASN A 785 -16.53 2.10 16.13
C ASN A 785 -17.22 1.13 15.14
N ASN A 786 -18.41 0.66 15.49
CA ASN A 786 -19.14 -0.38 14.75
C ASN A 786 -19.46 -0.02 13.28
N LEU A 787 -19.50 1.27 12.92
CA LEU A 787 -19.69 1.75 11.55
C LEU A 787 -18.36 1.86 10.81
N ALA A 788 -17.28 2.28 11.49
CA ALA A 788 -15.94 2.22 10.91
C ALA A 788 -15.58 0.78 10.55
N ASP A 789 -15.81 -0.15 11.47
CA ASP A 789 -15.55 -1.58 11.26
C ASP A 789 -16.32 -2.14 10.05
N GLU A 790 -17.60 -1.79 9.92
CA GLU A 790 -18.41 -2.21 8.76
C GLU A 790 -17.97 -1.58 7.43
N LEU A 791 -17.60 -0.29 7.44
CA LEU A 791 -17.05 0.38 6.26
C LEU A 791 -15.73 -0.25 5.85
N ILE A 792 -14.85 -0.56 6.81
CA ILE A 792 -13.58 -1.25 6.60
C ILE A 792 -13.82 -2.65 6.00
N GLU A 793 -14.69 -3.46 6.61
CA GLU A 793 -15.06 -4.79 6.11
C GLU A 793 -15.58 -4.74 4.66
N LYS A 794 -16.42 -3.73 4.34
CA LYS A 794 -16.92 -3.49 2.97
C LYS A 794 -15.82 -3.01 2.00
N ILE A 795 -14.90 -2.13 2.43
CA ILE A 795 -13.79 -1.62 1.61
C ILE A 795 -12.91 -2.77 1.13
N ARG A 796 -12.60 -3.73 2.01
CA ARG A 796 -11.70 -4.85 1.69
C ARG A 796 -12.25 -5.73 0.55
N VAL A 797 -13.56 -5.97 0.52
CA VAL A 797 -14.20 -6.90 -0.44
C VAL A 797 -14.79 -6.23 -1.68
N THR A 798 -14.92 -4.90 -1.71
CA THR A 798 -15.46 -4.16 -2.88
C THR A 798 -14.40 -4.02 -3.96
N LEU A 799 -14.63 -4.58 -5.15
CA LEU A 799 -13.66 -4.54 -6.25
C LEU A 799 -13.82 -3.30 -7.15
N GLU A 800 -15.04 -2.77 -7.26
CA GLU A 800 -15.39 -1.60 -8.07
C GLU A 800 -14.75 -0.31 -7.49
N PRO A 801 -13.83 0.37 -8.20
CA PRO A 801 -13.09 1.51 -7.64
C PRO A 801 -13.97 2.67 -7.15
N ASP A 802 -14.93 3.15 -7.96
CA ASP A 802 -15.86 4.22 -7.58
C ASP A 802 -16.64 3.91 -6.29
N LYS A 803 -17.08 2.65 -6.13
CA LYS A 803 -17.84 2.20 -4.97
C LYS A 803 -16.95 2.07 -3.73
N ARG A 804 -15.72 1.59 -3.90
CA ARG A 804 -14.70 1.53 -2.84
C ARG A 804 -14.22 2.92 -2.41
N ALA A 805 -14.17 3.88 -3.34
CA ALA A 805 -13.90 5.29 -3.05
C ALA A 805 -15.00 5.89 -2.14
N LEU A 806 -16.28 5.72 -2.48
CA LEU A 806 -17.39 6.19 -1.62
C LEU A 806 -17.36 5.59 -0.20
N LEU A 807 -17.08 4.30 -0.06
CA LEU A 807 -16.91 3.67 1.26
C LEU A 807 -15.76 4.31 2.05
N ASN A 808 -14.65 4.62 1.39
CA ASN A 808 -13.53 5.36 1.99
C ASN A 808 -13.89 6.81 2.31
N TYR A 809 -14.74 7.47 1.53
CA TYR A 809 -15.23 8.82 1.83
C TYR A 809 -16.08 8.84 3.10
N SER A 810 -16.98 7.86 3.27
CA SER A 810 -17.73 7.68 4.52
C SER A 810 -16.81 7.40 5.71
N LEU A 811 -15.76 6.58 5.54
CA LEU A 811 -14.78 6.33 6.60
C LEU A 811 -13.97 7.58 6.94
N HIS A 812 -13.55 8.37 5.93
CA HIS A 812 -12.87 9.65 6.10
C HIS A 812 -13.74 10.62 6.92
N ARG A 813 -15.00 10.82 6.52
CA ARG A 813 -15.95 11.69 7.26
C ARG A 813 -16.19 11.22 8.69
N LEU A 814 -16.26 9.91 8.93
CA LEU A 814 -16.40 9.34 10.27
C LEU A 814 -15.15 9.59 11.13
N LEU A 815 -13.94 9.40 10.58
CA LEU A 815 -12.68 9.67 11.27
C LEU A 815 -12.49 11.18 11.53
N ASP A 816 -12.86 12.04 10.59
CA ASP A 816 -12.86 13.50 10.75
C ASP A 816 -13.86 13.96 11.82
N ALA A 817 -15.09 13.42 11.83
CA ALA A 817 -16.07 13.72 12.87
C ALA A 817 -15.59 13.26 14.26
N GLN A 818 -14.95 12.08 14.34
CA GLN A 818 -14.50 11.49 15.60
C GLN A 818 -13.14 12.01 16.10
N GLN A 819 -12.30 12.62 15.25
CA GLN A 819 -10.92 13.03 15.57
C GLN A 819 -10.13 12.02 16.45
N PRO A 820 -10.02 10.72 16.11
CA PRO A 820 -9.22 9.78 16.89
C PRO A 820 -7.72 10.10 16.76
N TYR A 821 -7.32 10.64 15.60
CA TYR A 821 -6.09 11.40 15.41
C TYR A 821 -6.45 12.86 15.15
N LEU A 822 -5.55 13.78 15.50
CA LEU A 822 -5.45 15.07 14.82
C LEU A 822 -4.58 14.86 13.57
N PHE A 823 -5.23 14.86 12.41
CA PHE A 823 -4.59 14.81 11.10
C PHE A 823 -3.88 16.15 10.79
N LEU A 824 -2.66 16.09 10.25
CA LEU A 824 -1.81 17.26 10.04
C LEU A 824 -1.60 17.58 8.55
N TYR A 825 -0.55 17.00 7.95
CA TYR A 825 -0.15 17.32 6.58
C TYR A 825 0.30 16.06 5.83
N CYS A 826 -0.03 16.00 4.54
CA CYS A 826 0.77 15.27 3.56
C CYS A 826 1.99 16.15 3.25
N SER A 827 3.17 15.74 3.70
CA SER A 827 4.40 16.55 3.54
C SER A 827 5.07 16.22 2.21
N LYS A 828 5.82 17.16 1.64
CA LYS A 828 6.72 16.86 0.52
C LYS A 828 7.98 16.15 1.02
N ASP A 829 8.46 15.18 0.25
CA ASP A 829 9.87 14.80 0.28
C ASP A 829 10.69 15.94 -0.36
N LEU A 830 11.88 16.21 0.20
CA LEU A 830 12.74 17.33 -0.20
C LEU A 830 14.15 16.82 -0.48
N GLY A 831 14.82 17.40 -1.48
CA GLY A 831 16.21 17.08 -1.78
C GLY A 831 16.93 18.07 -2.69
N ALA A 832 18.21 17.80 -2.89
CA ALA A 832 19.06 18.53 -3.83
C ALA A 832 19.98 17.57 -4.59
N TYR A 833 20.05 17.72 -5.92
CA TYR A 833 20.78 16.81 -6.82
C TYR A 833 21.69 17.56 -7.79
N HIS A 834 22.78 16.94 -8.25
CA HIS A 834 23.71 17.59 -9.18
C HIS A 834 23.06 17.82 -10.56
N LYS A 835 23.16 19.04 -11.10
CA LYS A 835 22.53 19.47 -12.36
C LYS A 835 22.98 18.72 -13.63
N ARG A 836 23.93 17.78 -13.48
CA ARG A 836 24.50 16.93 -14.54
C ARG A 836 23.57 15.78 -14.93
N PHE A 837 22.66 15.39 -14.04
CA PHE A 837 21.65 14.39 -14.35
C PHE A 837 20.59 14.94 -15.32
N ARG A 838 19.99 14.02 -16.06
CA ARG A 838 18.94 14.20 -17.06
C ARG A 838 17.94 13.05 -16.93
N GLY A 839 16.73 13.22 -17.43
CA GLY A 839 15.67 12.22 -17.25
C GLY A 839 15.10 12.22 -15.83
N VAL A 840 15.34 13.29 -15.05
CA VAL A 840 14.94 13.37 -13.64
C VAL A 840 13.45 13.63 -13.56
N LYS A 841 12.69 12.59 -13.17
CA LYS A 841 11.26 12.67 -12.87
C LYS A 841 10.98 12.50 -11.38
N TRP A 842 9.97 13.22 -10.90
CA TRP A 842 9.54 13.21 -9.51
C TRP A 842 8.16 12.58 -9.38
N TYR A 843 8.12 11.42 -8.74
CA TYR A 843 7.04 10.46 -8.79
C TYR A 843 6.14 10.46 -7.54
N ARG A 844 4.92 9.95 -7.74
CA ARG A 844 3.85 9.91 -6.73
C ARG A 844 3.79 8.58 -5.95
N LEU A 845 4.45 7.53 -6.45
CA LEU A 845 4.76 6.30 -5.71
C LEU A 845 6.10 6.44 -5.00
N ARG A 846 6.32 5.69 -3.91
CA ARG A 846 7.57 5.72 -3.13
C ARG A 846 8.71 5.04 -3.93
N PRO A 847 9.97 5.55 -3.92
CA PRO A 847 10.50 6.69 -3.14
C PRO A 847 10.22 8.07 -3.75
N GLY A 848 9.54 8.14 -4.89
CA GLY A 848 9.23 9.38 -5.61
C GLY A 848 10.30 9.80 -6.62
N PHE A 849 11.18 8.89 -7.00
CA PHE A 849 12.15 9.00 -8.08
C PHE A 849 12.57 7.59 -8.50
N ASP A 850 13.26 7.47 -9.63
CA ASP A 850 13.97 6.24 -9.99
C ASP A 850 15.32 6.57 -10.63
N LEU A 851 16.38 5.95 -10.12
CA LEU A 851 17.76 6.26 -10.52
C LEU A 851 18.21 5.53 -11.80
N ALA A 852 17.43 4.56 -12.30
CA ALA A 852 17.69 3.89 -13.57
C ALA A 852 17.23 4.72 -14.77
N GLU A 853 16.20 5.57 -14.63
CA GLU A 853 15.84 6.58 -15.64
C GLU A 853 16.87 7.71 -15.75
N TRP A 854 17.62 8.00 -14.67
CA TRP A 854 18.58 9.10 -14.64
C TRP A 854 19.81 8.77 -15.48
N TYR A 855 20.32 9.75 -16.23
CA TYR A 855 21.57 9.61 -17.00
C TYR A 855 22.41 10.90 -16.98
N VAL A 856 23.68 10.80 -17.40
CA VAL A 856 24.61 11.94 -17.51
C VAL A 856 25.10 12.07 -18.97
N PRO A 857 24.95 13.24 -19.63
CA PRO A 857 25.42 13.47 -20.99
C PRO A 857 26.91 13.19 -21.15
N LYS A 858 27.35 12.71 -22.32
CA LYS A 858 28.70 12.14 -22.48
C LYS A 858 29.84 13.15 -22.27
N ASP A 859 29.58 14.45 -22.48
CA ASP A 859 30.48 15.57 -22.19
C ASP A 859 30.48 16.01 -20.71
N GLU A 860 29.49 15.57 -19.93
CA GLU A 860 29.32 15.89 -18.51
C GLU A 860 29.64 14.70 -17.59
N GLN A 861 30.11 13.57 -18.15
CA GLN A 861 30.52 12.40 -17.37
C GLN A 861 31.87 12.66 -16.68
N VAL A 862 31.86 12.63 -15.34
CA VAL A 862 33.03 12.93 -14.47
C VAL A 862 33.70 11.67 -13.94
N HIS A 863 32.96 10.56 -13.84
CA HIS A 863 33.50 9.25 -13.50
C HIS A 863 33.69 8.44 -14.77
N LYS A 864 34.87 7.82 -14.92
CA LYS A 864 35.11 6.85 -15.98
C LYS A 864 34.62 5.47 -15.53
N SER A 865 34.09 4.70 -16.47
CA SER A 865 34.04 3.25 -16.34
C SER A 865 35.47 2.72 -16.17
N GLU A 866 35.69 1.87 -15.18
CA GLU A 866 36.95 1.12 -14.95
C GLU A 866 37.09 -0.03 -15.96
#